data_AF-A0A1I3ZI11-F1
#
_entry.id   AF-A0A1I3ZI11-F1
#
_cell.length_a   1.000
_cell.length_b   1.000
_cell.length_c   1.000
_cell.angle_alpha   90.00
_cell.angle_beta   90.00
_cell.angle_gamma   90.00
#
_symmetry.space_group_name_H-M   'P 1'
#
loop_
_entity.id
_entity.type
_entity.pdbx_description
1 polymer ?
#
loop_
_entity_poly.entity_id
_entity_poly.type
_entity_poly.pdbx_seq_one_letter_code
_entity_poly.pdbx_strand_id
1 'polypeptide(L)'
;MADARISELPVASALAAADIAPFVQGSGTAAQTRRATFAQITAGVHAERMFHVRDYGAVGNGTTDDAAAIQAAINAASAAGGGTVRLGPRRYRVVASDITVLENVCLEGPTTFPGGQRAAADYRGIPGTLVIDPARTVRVMRAATLRAMTLSRDGLGAPPTNLRAGVTLRAAMAGTAVTIGDGSGSQHDVLVEDLLILGFNLAIRSDNSQRLSVRRVRGDNQNGIYLTRTYDVTRIHEVHFWPFLTGNISNVSLAQAGVAGVANNGSGLVRITCTGAHGLVTGDLVNTYGISGVPANGLYIATVVDATRVDLQGSTFSGTWTGGGNVAIWNNRRTGTAFRVEDSDVAEFVSCFAYGYRTGFDLGNGAQSIQLSNCSVDDLLSLKDPTTVGALIQGTAFRTKWVGGFISSMSTAIRVNSSAPNQGDNQFVGVMVGGDGAGRAVEVLDGGLTLVACDLPAARVFLASTGDSLSVVASDTRSATFQGQTNADLARIVLVGNRLQALGSSPDQERALLRRRSATLGGDLDIENQDGNVTYSLSIGAGALAPLEIAGDSTNNPNGGVVFGPDAGMTAPMTVTLRRRSTAPAANDAIGRLAFNGNNTTGTETSFARAGGVSEAVMAGAEAGAFVVETRNGATLAERFRIGPTGTVTLTGPLVLPADPTTSSQAASKGYVDAQFTSRRLPVVGTSAATPLTLAAHHARVVSANAGTTLSIDWTATGDGFTCLVVNRTGADLAVTMTGFTGTTPTNPDGLTRIRPDGLATLLAFSPDGGTTRLLLLSGAAAP
;
A
#
# COMPACT_ATOMS: atom_id res chain seq x y z
N MET A 1 36.60 -82.39 -48.90
CA MET A 1 36.58 -83.05 -47.58
C MET A 1 35.20 -83.64 -47.41
N ALA A 2 35.04 -84.93 -47.66
CA ALA A 2 33.82 -85.66 -47.34
C ALA A 2 34.13 -86.50 -46.09
N ASP A 3 33.22 -86.48 -45.12
CA ASP A 3 33.16 -87.37 -43.94
C ASP A 3 33.84 -86.93 -42.62
N ALA A 4 34.09 -85.64 -42.40
CA ALA A 4 34.41 -85.15 -41.04
C ALA A 4 33.13 -84.95 -40.22
N ARG A 5 33.09 -85.47 -38.98
CA ARG A 5 31.99 -85.16 -38.05
C ARG A 5 32.06 -83.68 -37.66
N ILE A 6 30.93 -83.05 -37.35
CA ILE A 6 30.89 -81.60 -37.03
C ILE A 6 31.79 -81.24 -35.83
N SER A 7 32.05 -82.21 -34.94
CA SER A 7 32.94 -82.12 -33.78
C SER A 7 34.44 -82.19 -34.12
N GLU A 8 34.78 -82.59 -35.34
CA GLU A 8 36.16 -82.75 -35.84
C GLU A 8 36.59 -81.55 -36.71
N LEU A 9 35.68 -80.62 -36.96
CA LEU A 9 35.99 -79.36 -37.62
C LEU A 9 36.66 -78.41 -36.62
N PRO A 10 37.70 -77.64 -37.03
CA PRO A 10 38.28 -76.62 -36.18
C PRO A 10 37.20 -75.61 -35.76
N VAL A 11 37.29 -75.12 -34.52
CA VAL A 11 36.39 -74.09 -34.00
C VAL A 11 36.37 -72.94 -35.00
N ALA A 12 35.17 -72.60 -35.50
CA ALA A 12 35.02 -71.57 -36.53
C ALA A 12 35.68 -70.27 -36.05
N SER A 13 36.73 -69.83 -36.74
CA SER A 13 37.31 -68.51 -36.55
C SER A 13 36.27 -67.46 -36.91
N ALA A 14 36.29 -66.31 -36.21
CA ALA A 14 35.43 -65.19 -36.60
C ALA A 14 35.69 -64.81 -38.06
N LEU A 15 34.62 -64.54 -38.81
CA LEU A 15 34.71 -64.13 -40.22
C LEU A 15 35.46 -62.80 -40.33
N ALA A 16 36.50 -62.76 -41.17
CA ALA A 16 37.22 -61.54 -41.50
C ALA A 16 36.45 -60.70 -42.53
N ALA A 17 36.69 -59.39 -42.54
CA ALA A 17 36.01 -58.47 -43.47
C ALA A 17 36.18 -58.85 -44.95
N ALA A 18 37.31 -59.47 -45.30
CA ALA A 18 37.64 -59.93 -46.64
C ALA A 18 37.06 -61.31 -46.98
N ASP A 19 36.49 -62.05 -46.01
CA ASP A 19 35.93 -63.37 -46.25
C ASP A 19 34.74 -63.26 -47.22
N ILE A 20 34.72 -64.13 -48.23
CA ILE A 20 33.72 -64.11 -49.30
C ILE A 20 32.63 -65.12 -48.97
N ALA A 21 31.38 -64.64 -48.83
CA ALA A 21 30.21 -65.48 -48.70
C ALA A 21 29.43 -65.52 -50.02
N PRO A 22 29.05 -66.71 -50.53
CA PRO A 22 28.09 -66.79 -51.62
C PRO A 22 26.71 -66.36 -51.10
N PHE A 23 26.07 -65.41 -51.77
CA PHE A 23 24.68 -65.05 -51.49
C PHE A 23 23.83 -65.25 -52.74
N VAL A 24 22.66 -65.88 -52.56
CA VAL A 24 21.71 -66.14 -53.65
C VAL A 24 20.62 -65.08 -53.58
N GLN A 25 20.45 -64.32 -54.66
CA GLN A 25 19.42 -63.28 -54.76
C GLN A 25 18.33 -63.75 -55.74
N GLY A 26 17.07 -63.72 -55.30
CA GLY A 26 15.89 -64.17 -56.07
C GLY A 26 15.43 -65.60 -55.75
N SER A 27 14.40 -66.07 -56.44
CA SER A 27 13.83 -67.42 -56.30
C SER A 27 13.55 -68.07 -57.66
N GLY A 28 13.57 -69.40 -57.74
CA GLY A 28 13.30 -70.15 -58.97
C GLY A 28 14.41 -70.00 -60.03
N THR A 29 14.06 -70.07 -61.31
CA THR A 29 15.00 -69.98 -62.44
C THR A 29 15.70 -68.62 -62.59
N ALA A 30 15.28 -67.60 -61.83
CA ALA A 30 15.89 -66.27 -61.80
C ALA A 30 16.91 -66.08 -60.67
N ALA A 31 17.16 -67.10 -59.83
CA ALA A 31 18.13 -67.01 -58.75
C ALA A 31 19.56 -66.82 -59.28
N GLN A 32 20.23 -65.75 -58.87
CA GLN A 32 21.64 -65.50 -59.18
C GLN A 32 22.50 -65.64 -57.93
N THR A 33 23.53 -66.49 -57.99
CA THR A 33 24.57 -66.57 -56.96
C THR A 33 25.61 -65.50 -57.23
N ARG A 34 25.75 -64.55 -56.31
CA ARG A 34 26.80 -63.52 -56.34
C ARG A 34 27.78 -63.74 -55.19
N ARG A 35 29.01 -63.26 -55.38
CA ARG A 35 30.03 -63.22 -54.33
C ARG A 35 30.04 -61.82 -53.72
N ALA A 36 29.89 -61.74 -52.41
CA ALA A 36 30.09 -60.52 -51.67
C ALA A 36 31.04 -60.83 -50.50
N THR A 37 31.96 -59.92 -50.24
CA THR A 37 32.72 -59.95 -48.98
C THR A 37 31.78 -59.75 -47.81
N PHE A 38 32.14 -60.26 -46.64
CA PHE A 38 31.38 -60.00 -45.42
C PHE A 38 31.23 -58.48 -45.20
N ALA A 39 32.27 -57.69 -45.51
CA ALA A 39 32.20 -56.24 -45.51
C ALA A 39 31.11 -55.66 -46.45
N GLN A 40 30.96 -56.18 -47.66
CA GLN A 40 29.91 -55.74 -48.61
C GLN A 40 28.50 -56.12 -48.14
N ILE A 41 28.34 -57.31 -47.56
CA ILE A 41 27.06 -57.76 -47.00
C ILE A 41 26.69 -56.91 -45.78
N THR A 42 27.64 -56.69 -44.86
CA THR A 42 27.44 -55.81 -43.70
C THR A 42 27.14 -54.39 -44.17
N ALA A 43 27.87 -53.83 -45.12
CA ALA A 43 27.59 -52.49 -45.66
C ALA A 43 26.18 -52.40 -46.27
N GLY A 44 25.74 -53.40 -47.05
CA GLY A 44 24.39 -53.42 -47.64
C GLY A 44 23.26 -53.61 -46.62
N VAL A 45 23.47 -54.44 -45.59
CA VAL A 45 22.48 -54.68 -44.51
C VAL A 45 22.42 -53.50 -43.53
N HIS A 46 23.52 -52.78 -43.34
CA HIS A 46 23.62 -51.64 -42.42
C HIS A 46 23.39 -50.28 -43.09
N ALA A 47 23.26 -50.21 -44.41
CA ALA A 47 23.11 -48.95 -45.16
C ALA A 47 21.92 -48.07 -44.69
N GLU A 48 20.85 -48.69 -44.19
CA GLU A 48 19.66 -48.01 -43.66
C GLU A 48 19.55 -48.07 -42.13
N ARG A 49 20.56 -48.63 -41.45
CA ARG A 49 20.52 -48.93 -40.01
C ARG A 49 21.21 -47.82 -39.21
N MET A 50 20.64 -47.48 -38.06
CA MET A 50 21.25 -46.54 -37.11
C MET A 50 22.65 -47.00 -36.69
N PHE A 51 23.59 -46.06 -36.51
CA PHE A 51 24.95 -46.33 -36.07
C PHE A 51 24.92 -46.78 -34.61
N HIS A 52 25.47 -47.93 -34.27
CA HIS A 52 25.53 -48.40 -32.89
C HIS A 52 26.97 -48.41 -32.38
N VAL A 53 27.24 -47.79 -31.23
CA VAL A 53 28.63 -47.59 -30.74
C VAL A 53 29.44 -48.87 -30.56
N ARG A 54 28.77 -50.00 -30.30
CA ARG A 54 29.43 -51.32 -30.21
C ARG A 54 30.04 -51.78 -31.53
N ASP A 55 29.49 -51.35 -32.67
CA ASP A 55 30.02 -51.69 -33.99
C ASP A 55 31.36 -50.97 -34.25
N TYR A 56 31.68 -49.98 -33.40
CA TYR A 56 32.92 -49.21 -33.39
C TYR A 56 33.83 -49.55 -32.20
N GLY A 57 33.54 -50.65 -31.49
CA GLY A 57 34.39 -51.16 -30.42
C GLY A 57 34.06 -50.67 -29.01
N ALA A 58 32.95 -49.95 -28.79
CA ALA A 58 32.56 -49.53 -27.46
C ALA A 58 32.14 -50.75 -26.60
N VAL A 59 32.77 -50.89 -25.44
CA VAL A 59 32.60 -52.00 -24.50
C VAL A 59 31.43 -51.75 -23.57
N GLY A 60 31.33 -50.56 -22.99
CA GLY A 60 30.20 -50.19 -22.12
C GLY A 60 30.17 -50.92 -20.77
N ASN A 61 31.34 -51.23 -20.19
CA ASN A 61 31.45 -51.88 -18.87
C ASN A 61 31.62 -50.89 -17.70
N GLY A 62 31.59 -49.58 -17.97
CA GLY A 62 31.77 -48.50 -16.99
C GLY A 62 33.20 -48.29 -16.49
N THR A 63 34.20 -49.00 -17.03
CA THR A 63 35.61 -48.92 -16.60
C THR A 63 36.57 -48.71 -17.76
N THR A 64 36.36 -49.42 -18.88
CA THR A 64 37.04 -49.20 -20.16
C THR A 64 36.69 -47.82 -20.71
N ASP A 65 37.69 -47.09 -21.20
CA ASP A 65 37.47 -45.83 -21.89
C ASP A 65 36.89 -46.08 -23.28
N ASP A 66 35.64 -45.68 -23.46
CA ASP A 66 34.86 -45.84 -24.68
C ASP A 66 34.89 -44.58 -25.56
N ALA A 67 35.61 -43.52 -25.15
CA ALA A 67 35.59 -42.22 -25.83
C ALA A 67 35.93 -42.32 -27.33
N ALA A 68 37.01 -43.03 -27.67
CA ALA A 68 37.45 -43.19 -29.06
C ALA A 68 36.43 -43.95 -29.91
N ALA A 69 35.81 -45.01 -29.37
CA ALA A 69 34.82 -45.80 -30.08
C ALA A 69 33.52 -45.03 -30.32
N ILE A 70 33.06 -44.27 -29.32
CA ILE A 70 31.88 -43.41 -29.44
C ILE A 70 32.13 -42.32 -30.49
N GLN A 71 33.29 -41.67 -30.44
CA GLN A 71 33.64 -40.65 -31.43
C GLN A 71 33.76 -41.23 -32.84
N ALA A 72 34.30 -42.45 -33.00
CA ALA A 72 34.37 -43.12 -34.30
C ALA A 72 32.98 -43.37 -34.90
N ALA A 73 32.00 -43.76 -34.07
CA ALA A 73 30.60 -43.92 -34.50
C ALA A 73 29.99 -42.59 -34.96
N ILE A 74 30.24 -41.49 -34.23
CA ILE A 74 29.80 -40.14 -34.59
C ILE A 74 30.43 -39.67 -35.90
N ASN A 75 31.74 -39.89 -36.06
CA ASN A 75 32.46 -39.53 -37.27
C ASN A 75 31.91 -40.30 -38.49
N ALA A 76 31.59 -41.59 -38.32
CA ALA A 76 30.99 -42.38 -39.39
C ALA A 76 29.57 -41.90 -39.76
N ALA A 77 28.75 -41.53 -38.77
CA ALA A 77 27.44 -40.93 -39.02
C ALA A 77 27.54 -39.61 -39.77
N SER A 78 28.45 -38.73 -39.34
CA SER A 78 28.71 -37.45 -40.01
C SER A 78 29.21 -37.66 -41.45
N ALA A 79 30.14 -38.59 -41.68
CA ALA A 79 30.65 -38.93 -43.01
C ALA A 79 29.57 -39.51 -43.95
N ALA A 80 28.52 -40.12 -43.40
CA ALA A 80 27.35 -40.59 -44.13
C ALA A 80 26.31 -39.49 -44.43
N GLY A 81 26.59 -38.22 -44.06
CA GLY A 81 25.69 -37.08 -44.24
C GLY A 81 24.80 -36.77 -43.03
N GLY A 82 25.02 -37.45 -41.90
CA GLY A 82 24.24 -37.33 -40.67
C GLY A 82 23.61 -38.66 -40.24
N GLY A 83 22.80 -38.60 -39.18
CA GLY A 83 22.05 -39.77 -38.68
C GLY A 83 22.15 -39.97 -37.17
N THR A 84 21.59 -41.07 -36.68
CA THR A 84 21.54 -41.37 -35.24
C THR A 84 22.61 -42.38 -34.83
N VAL A 85 23.41 -42.00 -33.84
CA VAL A 85 24.35 -42.86 -33.10
C VAL A 85 23.70 -43.28 -31.79
N ARG A 86 23.55 -44.59 -31.58
CA ARG A 86 22.89 -45.17 -30.40
C ARG A 86 23.86 -45.78 -29.41
N LEU A 87 23.63 -45.46 -28.14
CA LEU A 87 24.19 -46.17 -27.01
C LEU A 87 23.29 -47.36 -26.65
N GLY A 88 23.88 -48.55 -26.50
CA GLY A 88 23.18 -49.68 -25.86
C GLY A 88 22.92 -49.43 -24.35
N PRO A 89 22.09 -50.26 -23.68
CA PRO A 89 21.75 -50.13 -22.27
C PRO A 89 22.91 -50.53 -21.34
N ARG A 90 24.01 -49.79 -21.43
CA ARG A 90 25.30 -50.02 -20.78
C ARG A 90 25.82 -48.72 -20.16
N ARG A 91 26.98 -48.77 -19.51
CA ARG A 91 27.68 -47.60 -18.97
C ARG A 91 28.98 -47.40 -19.73
N TYR A 92 29.14 -46.26 -20.37
CA TYR A 92 30.33 -45.97 -21.17
C TYR A 92 31.16 -44.93 -20.44
N ARG A 93 32.42 -45.25 -20.16
CA ARG A 93 33.32 -44.33 -19.48
C ARG A 93 34.05 -43.48 -20.52
N VAL A 94 34.19 -42.18 -20.27
CA VAL A 94 34.78 -41.19 -21.19
C VAL A 94 35.83 -40.41 -20.41
N VAL A 95 37.12 -40.70 -20.65
CA VAL A 95 38.22 -40.05 -19.91
C VAL A 95 39.31 -39.45 -20.80
N ALA A 96 39.63 -40.04 -21.96
CA ALA A 96 40.72 -39.57 -22.81
C ALA A 96 40.40 -38.29 -23.62
N SER A 97 39.14 -38.05 -23.98
CA SER A 97 38.75 -36.91 -24.82
C SER A 97 37.29 -36.50 -24.61
N ASP A 98 36.95 -35.29 -25.06
CA ASP A 98 35.56 -34.86 -25.21
C ASP A 98 34.82 -35.78 -26.21
N ILE A 99 33.49 -35.86 -26.08
CA ILE A 99 32.63 -36.42 -27.13
C ILE A 99 32.06 -35.26 -27.91
N THR A 100 32.35 -35.16 -29.20
CA THR A 100 31.83 -34.10 -30.07
C THR A 100 30.76 -34.66 -30.99
N VAL A 101 29.50 -34.35 -30.70
CA VAL A 101 28.36 -34.66 -31.54
C VAL A 101 28.34 -33.67 -32.71
N LEU A 102 28.72 -34.17 -33.88
CA LEU A 102 28.91 -33.39 -35.10
C LEU A 102 27.59 -32.95 -35.74
N GLU A 103 27.68 -32.03 -36.70
CA GLU A 103 26.52 -31.50 -37.42
C GLU A 103 25.67 -32.62 -38.03
N ASN A 104 24.34 -32.45 -37.96
CA ASN A 104 23.34 -33.41 -38.46
C ASN A 104 23.38 -34.80 -37.78
N VAL A 105 24.13 -34.96 -36.68
CA VAL A 105 24.19 -36.20 -35.91
C VAL A 105 23.36 -36.10 -34.64
N CYS A 106 22.61 -37.16 -34.33
CA CYS A 106 21.94 -37.37 -33.06
C CYS A 106 22.69 -38.43 -32.24
N LEU A 107 23.21 -38.08 -31.06
CA LEU A 107 23.68 -39.06 -30.08
C LEU A 107 22.54 -39.40 -29.12
N GLU A 108 22.08 -40.64 -29.18
CA GLU A 108 20.89 -41.13 -28.50
C GLU A 108 21.23 -42.27 -27.53
N GLY A 109 20.67 -42.24 -26.32
CA GLY A 109 20.73 -43.37 -25.41
C GLY A 109 19.76 -44.52 -25.77
N PRO A 110 19.39 -45.40 -24.83
CA PRO A 110 18.51 -46.55 -25.04
C PRO A 110 17.03 -46.22 -25.33
N THR A 111 16.70 -45.00 -25.77
CA THR A 111 15.35 -44.49 -26.04
C THR A 111 14.37 -44.51 -24.87
N THR A 112 14.83 -44.09 -23.69
CA THR A 112 13.93 -43.84 -22.56
C THR A 112 14.40 -42.61 -21.79
N PHE A 113 13.48 -41.74 -21.40
CA PHE A 113 13.80 -40.63 -20.52
C PHE A 113 14.30 -41.18 -19.16
N PRO A 114 15.51 -40.84 -18.70
CA PRO A 114 16.06 -41.43 -17.47
C PRO A 114 15.28 -41.05 -16.21
N GLY A 115 14.55 -39.93 -16.21
CA GLY A 115 13.89 -39.42 -15.01
C GLY A 115 14.87 -38.84 -13.98
N GLY A 116 14.44 -38.73 -12.73
CA GLY A 116 15.20 -38.08 -11.65
C GLY A 116 15.46 -39.00 -10.46
N GLN A 117 14.59 -38.98 -9.45
CA GLN A 117 14.80 -39.67 -8.17
C GLN A 117 15.05 -41.18 -8.33
N ARG A 118 15.98 -41.71 -7.53
CA ARG A 118 16.26 -43.15 -7.36
C ARG A 118 16.20 -43.55 -5.90
N ALA A 119 15.90 -44.82 -5.64
CA ALA A 119 15.96 -45.39 -4.30
C ALA A 119 17.39 -45.22 -3.75
N ALA A 120 17.49 -44.71 -2.52
CA ALA A 120 18.77 -44.42 -1.85
C ALA A 120 19.76 -43.56 -2.66
N ALA A 121 19.28 -42.77 -3.63
CA ALA A 121 20.12 -42.01 -4.56
C ALA A 121 21.16 -42.86 -5.33
N ASP A 122 20.83 -44.12 -5.66
CA ASP A 122 21.71 -44.98 -6.45
C ASP A 122 21.47 -44.84 -7.95
N TYR A 123 22.42 -44.20 -8.63
CA TYR A 123 22.41 -43.92 -10.07
C TYR A 123 23.30 -44.88 -10.88
N ARG A 124 23.95 -45.84 -10.21
CA ARG A 124 24.92 -46.75 -10.85
C ARG A 124 24.24 -47.77 -11.78
N GLY A 125 22.95 -48.03 -11.61
CA GLY A 125 22.19 -48.98 -12.42
C GLY A 125 21.55 -48.40 -13.69
N ILE A 126 21.69 -47.10 -13.99
CA ILE A 126 20.94 -46.49 -15.09
C ILE A 126 21.53 -46.90 -16.46
N PRO A 127 20.72 -47.49 -17.36
CA PRO A 127 21.17 -47.86 -18.70
C PRO A 127 21.43 -46.62 -19.56
N GLY A 128 22.43 -46.67 -20.44
CA GLY A 128 22.75 -45.54 -21.31
C GLY A 128 23.41 -44.39 -20.57
N THR A 129 24.28 -44.69 -19.60
CA THR A 129 25.01 -43.66 -18.86
C THR A 129 26.36 -43.40 -19.52
N LEU A 130 26.68 -42.14 -19.80
CA LEU A 130 28.05 -41.68 -20.01
C LEU A 130 28.64 -41.26 -18.67
N VAL A 131 29.74 -41.91 -18.28
CA VAL A 131 30.53 -41.57 -17.08
C VAL A 131 31.71 -40.74 -17.53
N ILE A 132 31.67 -39.43 -17.28
CA ILE A 132 32.53 -38.45 -17.94
C ILE A 132 33.53 -37.87 -16.93
N ASP A 133 34.83 -37.97 -17.23
CA ASP A 133 35.86 -37.29 -16.45
C ASP A 133 35.57 -35.78 -16.35
N PRO A 134 35.71 -35.15 -15.17
CA PRO A 134 35.38 -33.72 -15.00
C PRO A 134 36.20 -32.76 -15.87
N ALA A 135 37.32 -33.20 -16.47
CA ALA A 135 38.05 -32.42 -17.46
C ALA A 135 37.45 -32.50 -18.88
N ARG A 136 36.40 -33.29 -19.09
CA ARG A 136 35.76 -33.55 -20.38
C ARG A 136 34.30 -33.08 -20.39
N THR A 137 33.77 -32.90 -21.60
CA THR A 137 32.37 -32.51 -21.85
C THR A 137 31.81 -33.26 -23.06
N VAL A 138 30.48 -33.37 -23.15
CA VAL A 138 29.81 -33.64 -24.44
C VAL A 138 29.64 -32.30 -25.16
N ARG A 139 30.29 -32.13 -26.30
CA ARG A 139 30.11 -30.98 -27.20
C ARG A 139 29.00 -31.29 -28.18
N VAL A 140 28.05 -30.37 -28.32
CA VAL A 140 26.94 -30.50 -29.27
C VAL A 140 27.06 -29.37 -30.28
N MET A 141 27.41 -29.73 -31.52
CA MET A 141 27.63 -28.77 -32.61
C MET A 141 26.30 -28.35 -33.24
N ARG A 142 26.32 -27.35 -34.13
CA ARG A 142 25.12 -26.89 -34.85
C ARG A 142 24.31 -28.04 -35.46
N ALA A 143 22.99 -27.90 -35.46
CA ALA A 143 22.04 -28.89 -35.97
C ALA A 143 22.19 -30.32 -35.38
N ALA A 144 22.99 -30.50 -34.33
CA ALA A 144 23.17 -31.78 -33.67
C ALA A 144 22.15 -31.96 -32.53
N THR A 145 21.92 -33.22 -32.17
CA THR A 145 21.00 -33.60 -31.09
C THR A 145 21.71 -34.47 -30.05
N LEU A 146 21.49 -34.19 -28.77
CA LEU A 146 21.88 -35.05 -27.65
C LEU A 146 20.63 -35.46 -26.88
N ARG A 147 20.33 -36.76 -26.80
CA ARG A 147 19.07 -37.18 -26.16
C ARG A 147 19.05 -38.52 -25.43
N ALA A 148 18.10 -38.64 -24.51
CA ALA A 148 17.67 -39.89 -23.87
C ALA A 148 18.77 -40.66 -23.13
N MET A 149 19.63 -39.96 -22.37
CA MET A 149 20.77 -40.57 -21.68
C MET A 149 21.07 -39.92 -20.33
N THR A 150 21.85 -40.61 -19.50
CA THR A 150 22.37 -40.05 -18.25
C THR A 150 23.82 -39.61 -18.43
N LEU A 151 24.14 -38.40 -18.00
CA LEU A 151 25.50 -37.90 -17.89
C LEU A 151 25.87 -37.88 -16.41
N SER A 152 26.88 -38.65 -16.02
CA SER A 152 27.35 -38.73 -14.65
C SER A 152 28.82 -38.39 -14.60
N ARG A 153 29.23 -37.52 -13.69
CA ARG A 153 30.64 -37.21 -13.47
C ARG A 153 31.39 -38.48 -13.02
N ASP A 154 32.53 -38.77 -13.62
CA ASP A 154 33.42 -39.83 -13.15
C ASP A 154 33.93 -39.49 -11.75
N GLY A 155 34.00 -40.48 -10.87
CA GLY A 155 34.35 -40.28 -9.46
C GLY A 155 33.22 -39.75 -8.56
N LEU A 156 31.95 -39.90 -8.94
CA LEU A 156 30.80 -39.56 -8.08
C LEU A 156 30.66 -40.44 -6.82
N GLY A 157 31.34 -41.58 -6.76
CA GLY A 157 31.33 -42.49 -5.61
C GLY A 157 30.02 -43.28 -5.45
N ALA A 158 29.95 -44.06 -4.37
CA ALA A 158 28.70 -44.71 -3.95
C ALA A 158 27.75 -43.67 -3.31
N PRO A 159 26.44 -43.95 -3.24
CA PRO A 159 25.50 -43.05 -2.57
C PRO A 159 25.94 -42.73 -1.14
N PRO A 160 25.83 -41.47 -0.70
CA PRO A 160 26.30 -41.07 0.62
C PRO A 160 25.46 -41.75 1.72
N THR A 161 26.13 -42.34 2.71
CA THR A 161 25.49 -43.06 3.83
C THR A 161 25.54 -42.31 5.17
N ASN A 162 26.28 -41.20 5.22
CA ASN A 162 26.40 -40.34 6.39
C ASN A 162 26.63 -38.88 5.98
N LEU A 163 26.52 -37.97 6.95
CA LEU A 163 26.72 -36.53 6.77
C LEU A 163 28.00 -36.21 5.99
N ARG A 164 29.15 -36.77 6.40
CA ARG A 164 30.45 -36.45 5.82
C ARG A 164 30.53 -36.87 4.35
N ALA A 165 30.01 -38.05 4.02
CA ALA A 165 29.94 -38.51 2.63
C ALA A 165 29.11 -37.55 1.76
N GLY A 166 28.01 -37.00 2.28
CA GLY A 166 27.22 -36.00 1.58
C GLY A 166 27.96 -34.67 1.37
N VAL A 167 28.70 -34.20 2.38
CA VAL A 167 29.54 -32.99 2.28
C VAL A 167 30.63 -33.18 1.22
N THR A 168 31.36 -34.30 1.27
CA THR A 168 32.41 -34.63 0.31
C THR A 168 31.87 -34.76 -1.11
N LEU A 169 30.72 -35.40 -1.30
CA LEU A 169 30.08 -35.54 -2.61
C LEU A 169 29.77 -34.16 -3.22
N ARG A 170 29.19 -33.25 -2.43
CA ARG A 170 28.84 -31.91 -2.91
C ARG A 170 30.09 -31.09 -3.25
N ALA A 171 31.14 -31.17 -2.43
CA ALA A 171 32.41 -30.49 -2.67
C ALA A 171 33.16 -31.03 -3.90
N ALA A 172 32.89 -32.29 -4.29
CA ALA A 172 33.51 -32.92 -5.46
C ALA A 172 32.82 -32.60 -6.80
N MET A 173 31.76 -31.78 -6.81
CA MET A 173 31.10 -31.37 -8.06
C MET A 173 32.07 -30.54 -8.92
N ALA A 174 32.38 -31.03 -10.12
CA ALA A 174 33.43 -30.48 -10.98
C ALA A 174 33.10 -30.67 -12.47
N GLY A 175 33.69 -29.85 -13.34
CA GLY A 175 33.52 -29.96 -14.79
C GLY A 175 32.18 -29.46 -15.33
N THR A 176 32.01 -29.56 -16.65
CA THR A 176 30.79 -29.19 -17.38
C THR A 176 30.28 -30.41 -18.13
N ALA A 177 29.01 -30.79 -17.96
CA ALA A 177 28.49 -32.00 -18.60
C ALA A 177 28.27 -31.81 -20.11
N VAL A 178 27.63 -30.71 -20.49
CA VAL A 178 27.30 -30.38 -21.89
C VAL A 178 27.78 -28.98 -22.23
N THR A 179 28.47 -28.86 -23.35
CA THR A 179 28.88 -27.59 -23.94
C THR A 179 28.29 -27.48 -25.33
N ILE A 180 27.55 -26.40 -25.60
CA ILE A 180 27.03 -26.12 -26.95
C ILE A 180 28.18 -25.48 -27.73
N GLY A 181 28.58 -26.12 -28.82
CA GLY A 181 29.71 -25.70 -29.63
C GLY A 181 31.09 -26.03 -29.10
N ASP A 182 32.06 -25.50 -29.85
CA ASP A 182 33.50 -25.57 -29.58
C ASP A 182 34.11 -24.20 -29.29
N GLY A 183 33.27 -23.15 -29.17
CA GLY A 183 33.69 -21.76 -29.01
C GLY A 183 34.03 -21.06 -30.33
N SER A 184 33.89 -21.73 -31.47
CA SER A 184 34.02 -21.13 -32.80
C SER A 184 32.64 -20.82 -33.41
N GLY A 185 32.54 -19.62 -34.00
CA GLY A 185 31.33 -19.17 -34.70
C GLY A 185 30.07 -19.24 -33.86
N SER A 186 28.92 -19.09 -34.53
CA SER A 186 27.61 -19.25 -33.92
C SER A 186 27.10 -20.69 -34.12
N GLN A 187 26.49 -21.26 -33.08
CA GLN A 187 25.99 -22.63 -33.09
C GLN A 187 24.47 -22.62 -33.07
N HIS A 188 23.86 -22.98 -34.20
CA HIS A 188 22.42 -22.83 -34.43
C HIS A 188 21.69 -24.16 -34.30
N ASP A 189 20.42 -24.08 -33.87
CA ASP A 189 19.46 -25.18 -34.02
C ASP A 189 19.86 -26.47 -33.29
N VAL A 190 20.53 -26.32 -32.14
CA VAL A 190 20.94 -27.44 -31.29
C VAL A 190 19.77 -27.91 -30.42
N LEU A 191 19.60 -29.24 -30.32
CA LEU A 191 18.62 -29.87 -29.44
C LEU A 191 19.31 -30.72 -28.34
N VAL A 192 19.02 -30.40 -27.10
CA VAL A 192 19.39 -31.21 -25.93
C VAL A 192 18.11 -31.63 -25.21
N GLU A 193 17.82 -32.92 -25.14
CA GLU A 193 16.57 -33.36 -24.50
C GLU A 193 16.65 -34.70 -23.74
N ASP A 194 15.71 -34.91 -22.82
CA ASP A 194 15.54 -36.19 -22.12
C ASP A 194 16.81 -36.65 -21.38
N LEU A 195 17.45 -35.72 -20.66
CA LEU A 195 18.71 -35.99 -19.94
C LEU A 195 18.54 -36.04 -18.43
N LEU A 196 19.38 -36.86 -17.80
CA LEU A 196 19.69 -36.77 -16.37
C LEU A 196 21.17 -36.41 -16.20
N ILE A 197 21.48 -35.29 -15.55
CA ILE A 197 22.85 -34.78 -15.40
C ILE A 197 23.25 -34.74 -13.92
N LEU A 198 24.30 -35.44 -13.55
CA LEU A 198 24.66 -35.67 -12.14
C LEU A 198 26.11 -35.36 -11.83
N GLY A 199 26.32 -34.48 -10.86
CA GLY A 199 27.58 -34.32 -10.16
C GLY A 199 28.58 -33.38 -10.78
N PHE A 200 28.18 -32.59 -11.78
CA PHE A 200 29.05 -31.63 -12.43
C PHE A 200 29.04 -30.29 -11.71
N ASN A 201 30.06 -29.47 -11.97
CA ASN A 201 30.01 -28.07 -11.54
C ASN A 201 28.99 -27.28 -12.35
N LEU A 202 28.87 -27.55 -13.65
CA LEU A 202 27.89 -26.93 -14.54
C LEU A 202 27.18 -28.00 -15.39
N ALA A 203 25.85 -27.95 -15.46
CA ALA A 203 25.11 -28.92 -16.26
C ALA A 203 25.22 -28.61 -17.76
N ILE A 204 24.90 -27.38 -18.19
CA ILE A 204 24.91 -27.00 -19.60
C ILE A 204 25.49 -25.59 -19.75
N ARG A 205 26.51 -25.47 -20.60
CA ARG A 205 27.06 -24.20 -21.07
C ARG A 205 26.61 -23.94 -22.50
N SER A 206 25.97 -22.82 -22.77
CA SER A 206 25.77 -22.32 -24.14
C SER A 206 26.31 -20.93 -24.30
N ASP A 207 27.19 -20.75 -25.28
CA ASP A 207 27.79 -19.47 -25.64
C ASP A 207 27.68 -19.25 -27.14
N ASN A 208 27.28 -18.05 -27.55
CA ASN A 208 27.17 -17.68 -28.97
C ASN A 208 26.32 -18.68 -29.79
N SER A 209 25.08 -18.93 -29.35
CA SER A 209 24.17 -19.90 -29.96
C SER A 209 22.86 -19.24 -30.39
N GLN A 210 22.20 -19.76 -31.43
CA GLN A 210 20.88 -19.25 -31.83
C GLN A 210 19.84 -20.36 -31.94
N ARG A 211 18.58 -20.05 -31.59
CA ARG A 211 17.46 -21.01 -31.59
C ARG A 211 17.75 -22.31 -30.80
N LEU A 212 18.57 -22.23 -29.74
CA LEU A 212 18.88 -23.37 -28.88
C LEU A 212 17.60 -23.94 -28.24
N SER A 213 17.49 -25.27 -28.16
CA SER A 213 16.41 -25.96 -27.49
C SER A 213 16.93 -26.95 -26.44
N VAL A 214 16.61 -26.71 -25.17
CA VAL A 214 16.88 -27.63 -24.05
C VAL A 214 15.54 -28.08 -23.46
N ARG A 215 15.27 -29.39 -23.40
CA ARG A 215 13.92 -29.90 -23.03
C ARG A 215 14.00 -31.10 -22.09
N ARG A 216 13.11 -31.18 -21.10
CA ARG A 216 12.97 -32.38 -20.23
C ARG A 216 14.32 -32.84 -19.64
N VAL A 217 15.03 -31.91 -19.00
CA VAL A 217 16.30 -32.20 -18.33
C VAL A 217 16.08 -32.28 -16.83
N ARG A 218 16.62 -33.31 -16.19
CA ARG A 218 16.77 -33.40 -14.73
C ARG A 218 18.23 -33.24 -14.38
N GLY A 219 18.54 -32.53 -13.30
CA GLY A 219 19.93 -32.45 -12.88
C GLY A 219 20.17 -32.18 -11.42
N ASP A 220 21.30 -32.69 -10.94
CA ASP A 220 21.88 -32.37 -9.64
C ASP A 220 23.34 -31.96 -9.83
N ASN A 221 23.57 -30.66 -9.86
CA ASN A 221 24.84 -30.05 -10.19
C ASN A 221 25.04 -28.82 -9.31
N GLN A 222 26.27 -28.32 -9.24
CA GLN A 222 26.55 -27.11 -8.46
C GLN A 222 25.93 -25.87 -9.13
N ASN A 223 25.93 -25.84 -10.47
CA ASN A 223 25.26 -24.87 -11.32
C ASN A 223 24.49 -25.61 -12.42
N GLY A 224 23.33 -25.09 -12.81
CA GLY A 224 22.48 -25.70 -13.82
C GLY A 224 22.84 -25.29 -15.24
N ILE A 225 22.10 -24.33 -15.82
CA ILE A 225 22.30 -23.85 -17.19
C ILE A 225 22.90 -22.45 -17.17
N TYR A 226 23.93 -22.21 -17.97
CA TYR A 226 24.49 -20.89 -18.21
C TYR A 226 24.46 -20.53 -19.70
N LEU A 227 23.60 -19.57 -20.04
CA LEU A 227 23.43 -19.00 -21.36
C LEU A 227 24.17 -17.66 -21.45
N THR A 228 24.99 -17.50 -22.48
CA THR A 228 25.60 -16.21 -22.83
C THR A 228 25.57 -16.00 -24.32
N ARG A 229 25.31 -14.77 -24.78
CA ARG A 229 25.28 -14.46 -26.23
C ARG A 229 24.36 -15.43 -26.98
N THR A 230 23.17 -15.67 -26.43
CA THR A 230 22.18 -16.54 -27.06
C THR A 230 21.11 -15.68 -27.73
N TYR A 231 20.84 -15.93 -29.01
CA TYR A 231 19.95 -15.08 -29.81
C TYR A 231 18.85 -15.86 -30.52
N ASP A 232 17.89 -15.14 -31.11
CA ASP A 232 16.81 -15.69 -31.94
C ASP A 232 15.96 -16.75 -31.22
N VAL A 233 15.52 -16.41 -30.01
CA VAL A 233 14.66 -17.22 -29.13
C VAL A 233 15.25 -18.58 -28.75
N THR A 234 15.93 -18.60 -27.59
CA THR A 234 16.33 -19.84 -26.91
C THR A 234 15.18 -20.42 -26.10
N ARG A 235 15.00 -21.74 -26.12
CA ARG A 235 13.90 -22.46 -25.45
C ARG A 235 14.42 -23.43 -24.40
N ILE A 236 14.14 -23.16 -23.13
CA ILE A 236 14.52 -24.00 -21.99
C ILE A 236 13.25 -24.51 -21.30
N HIS A 237 12.84 -25.75 -21.60
CA HIS A 237 11.52 -26.25 -21.25
C HIS A 237 11.61 -27.49 -20.34
N GLU A 238 10.78 -27.54 -19.30
CA GLU A 238 10.64 -28.70 -18.40
C GLU A 238 11.95 -29.14 -17.74
N VAL A 239 12.84 -28.17 -17.46
CA VAL A 239 14.11 -28.41 -16.78
C VAL A 239 13.91 -28.37 -15.27
N HIS A 240 14.38 -29.39 -14.56
CA HIS A 240 14.18 -29.51 -13.13
C HIS A 240 15.50 -29.84 -12.44
N PHE A 241 16.01 -28.86 -11.70
CA PHE A 241 17.21 -28.99 -10.91
C PHE A 241 16.87 -29.24 -9.45
N TRP A 242 17.26 -30.42 -8.96
CA TRP A 242 16.95 -30.90 -7.63
C TRP A 242 18.14 -31.70 -7.09
N PRO A 243 18.40 -31.71 -5.78
CA PRO A 243 19.54 -32.38 -5.15
C PRO A 243 19.42 -33.92 -5.15
N PHE A 244 19.33 -34.55 -6.33
CA PHE A 244 19.10 -35.98 -6.54
C PHE A 244 20.10 -36.90 -5.83
N LEU A 245 21.35 -36.47 -5.66
CA LEU A 245 22.44 -37.23 -5.05
C LEU A 245 22.44 -37.21 -3.52
N THR A 246 21.73 -36.26 -2.91
CA THR A 246 21.74 -36.05 -1.46
C THR A 246 20.36 -36.03 -0.84
N GLY A 247 19.31 -35.80 -1.63
CA GLY A 247 17.96 -35.57 -1.16
C GLY A 247 17.20 -36.86 -0.85
N ASN A 248 16.32 -36.77 0.16
CA ASN A 248 15.51 -37.86 0.69
C ASN A 248 16.32 -39.03 1.27
N ILE A 249 17.58 -38.79 1.65
CA ILE A 249 18.42 -39.74 2.40
C ILE A 249 18.46 -39.29 3.87
N SER A 250 17.95 -40.13 4.77
CA SER A 250 17.95 -39.88 6.22
C SER A 250 19.36 -39.67 6.76
N ASN A 251 19.53 -38.69 7.66
CA ASN A 251 20.83 -38.31 8.26
C ASN A 251 21.93 -37.87 7.28
N VAL A 252 21.59 -37.72 5.99
CA VAL A 252 22.47 -37.15 4.97
C VAL A 252 21.88 -35.83 4.46
N SER A 253 20.62 -35.83 4.02
CA SER A 253 19.97 -34.64 3.41
C SER A 253 20.03 -33.42 4.32
N LEU A 254 19.65 -33.62 5.59
CA LEU A 254 19.67 -32.65 6.66
C LEU A 254 20.21 -33.35 7.91
N ALA A 255 21.38 -32.93 8.40
CA ALA A 255 21.91 -33.32 9.70
C ALA A 255 21.78 -32.13 10.63
N GLN A 256 21.16 -32.33 11.78
CA GLN A 256 20.86 -31.26 12.74
C GLN A 256 21.20 -31.71 14.17
N ALA A 257 21.76 -30.79 14.96
CA ALA A 257 22.00 -30.93 16.37
C ALA A 257 21.27 -29.81 17.12
N GLY A 258 20.49 -30.16 18.15
CA GLY A 258 19.81 -29.18 18.98
C GLY A 258 20.79 -28.36 19.81
N VAL A 259 20.43 -27.12 20.15
CA VAL A 259 21.25 -26.24 21.00
C VAL A 259 20.92 -26.44 22.48
N ALA A 260 21.94 -26.69 23.30
CA ALA A 260 21.86 -26.83 24.76
C ALA A 260 22.42 -25.62 25.52
N GLY A 261 23.18 -24.75 24.84
CA GLY A 261 23.68 -23.51 25.42
C GLY A 261 24.35 -22.62 24.39
N VAL A 262 24.34 -21.31 24.66
CA VAL A 262 25.04 -20.31 23.83
C VAL A 262 25.78 -19.35 24.74
N ALA A 263 27.06 -19.12 24.48
CA ALA A 263 27.94 -18.30 25.33
C ALA A 263 28.95 -17.50 24.49
N ASN A 264 29.62 -16.53 25.11
CA ASN A 264 30.81 -15.90 24.53
C ASN A 264 31.96 -16.92 24.51
N ASN A 265 32.66 -17.02 23.38
CA ASN A 265 33.78 -17.96 23.25
C ASN A 265 35.08 -17.52 23.95
N GLY A 266 35.11 -16.33 24.55
CA GLY A 266 36.26 -15.68 25.17
C GLY A 266 36.91 -14.60 24.31
N SER A 267 36.56 -14.55 23.01
CA SER A 267 37.06 -13.58 22.03
C SER A 267 35.94 -12.75 21.39
N GLY A 268 34.72 -12.82 21.94
CA GLY A 268 33.56 -12.08 21.43
C GLY A 268 32.75 -12.79 20.34
N LEU A 269 33.14 -13.99 19.92
CA LEU A 269 32.31 -14.81 19.01
C LEU A 269 31.28 -15.62 19.80
N VAL A 270 30.23 -16.03 19.09
CA VAL A 270 29.21 -16.94 19.62
C VAL A 270 29.76 -18.37 19.65
N ARG A 271 29.80 -18.97 20.84
CA ARG A 271 29.99 -20.41 21.06
C ARG A 271 28.66 -21.09 21.28
N ILE A 272 28.38 -22.14 20.52
CA ILE A 272 27.23 -23.01 20.69
C ILE A 272 27.66 -24.32 21.34
N THR A 273 26.92 -24.75 22.36
CA THR A 273 26.94 -26.10 22.90
C THR A 273 25.73 -26.85 22.37
N CYS A 274 25.94 -27.95 21.66
CA CYS A 274 24.91 -28.84 21.14
C CYS A 274 24.43 -29.83 22.21
N THR A 275 23.22 -30.36 22.07
CA THR A 275 22.63 -31.37 22.96
C THR A 275 23.33 -32.73 22.91
N GLY A 276 24.18 -32.96 21.90
CA GLY A 276 24.96 -34.17 21.71
C GLY A 276 26.09 -33.95 20.70
N ALA A 277 26.77 -35.04 20.31
CA ALA A 277 27.86 -34.97 19.37
C ALA A 277 27.39 -34.50 17.98
N HIS A 278 27.98 -33.44 17.45
CA HIS A 278 27.46 -32.78 16.23
C HIS A 278 28.03 -33.36 14.91
N GLY A 279 29.14 -34.08 14.93
CA GLY A 279 29.75 -34.68 13.72
C GLY A 279 30.39 -33.70 12.72
N LEU A 280 30.31 -32.40 13.01
CA LEU A 280 31.00 -31.31 12.28
C LEU A 280 32.54 -31.42 12.36
N VAL A 281 33.22 -30.84 11.37
CA VAL A 281 34.66 -30.55 11.39
C VAL A 281 34.90 -29.05 11.21
N THR A 282 36.03 -28.54 11.70
CA THR A 282 36.42 -27.14 11.51
C THR A 282 36.45 -26.79 10.02
N GLY A 283 35.75 -25.71 9.64
CA GLY A 283 35.58 -25.28 8.26
C GLY A 283 34.23 -25.65 7.65
N ASP A 284 33.43 -26.49 8.29
CA ASP A 284 32.07 -26.79 7.81
C ASP A 284 31.18 -25.53 7.83
N LEU A 285 30.40 -25.35 6.76
CA LEU A 285 29.41 -24.29 6.64
C LEU A 285 28.08 -24.77 7.25
N VAL A 286 27.62 -24.11 8.31
CA VAL A 286 26.46 -24.51 9.10
C VAL A 286 25.37 -23.43 9.08
N ASN A 287 24.12 -23.88 8.97
CA ASN A 287 22.94 -23.05 9.24
C ASN A 287 22.60 -23.15 10.72
N THR A 288 22.32 -22.01 11.32
CA THR A 288 21.86 -21.89 12.70
C THR A 288 20.53 -21.16 12.69
N TYR A 289 19.52 -21.72 13.34
CA TYR A 289 18.17 -21.17 13.31
C TYR A 289 17.39 -21.51 14.58
N GLY A 290 16.41 -20.67 14.93
CA GLY A 290 15.58 -20.84 16.12
C GLY A 290 16.27 -20.50 17.45
N ILE A 291 17.46 -19.90 17.43
CA ILE A 291 18.18 -19.45 18.63
C ILE A 291 17.55 -18.12 19.09
N SER A 292 17.11 -18.06 20.34
CA SER A 292 16.48 -16.87 20.92
C SER A 292 17.42 -16.13 21.88
N GLY A 293 17.41 -14.80 21.84
CA GLY A 293 18.12 -13.93 22.78
C GLY A 293 19.59 -13.62 22.47
N VAL A 294 20.20 -14.32 21.50
CA VAL A 294 21.55 -14.05 20.95
C VAL A 294 21.46 -13.97 19.42
N PRO A 295 22.11 -13.01 18.74
CA PRO A 295 22.09 -12.87 17.29
C PRO A 295 22.98 -13.92 16.61
N ALA A 296 22.52 -15.17 16.64
CA ALA A 296 23.25 -16.34 16.17
C ALA A 296 22.46 -17.15 15.13
N ASN A 297 21.44 -16.58 14.51
CA ASN A 297 20.69 -17.23 13.42
C ASN A 297 21.25 -16.77 12.08
N GLY A 298 21.60 -17.71 11.21
CA GLY A 298 22.19 -17.43 9.90
C GLY A 298 23.11 -18.55 9.43
N LEU A 299 23.97 -18.22 8.47
CA LEU A 299 24.94 -19.13 7.87
C LEU A 299 26.34 -18.75 8.35
N TYR A 300 27.06 -19.70 8.95
CA TYR A 300 28.37 -19.47 9.55
C TYR A 300 29.36 -20.59 9.20
N ILE A 301 30.65 -20.26 9.20
CA ILE A 301 31.70 -21.28 9.22
C ILE A 301 31.89 -21.71 10.68
N ALA A 302 31.84 -23.01 10.95
CA ALA A 302 32.07 -23.55 12.28
C ALA A 302 33.56 -23.81 12.54
N THR A 303 34.07 -23.36 13.68
CA THR A 303 35.31 -23.88 14.26
C THR A 303 34.95 -24.86 15.36
N VAL A 304 35.34 -26.12 15.20
CA VAL A 304 35.05 -27.18 16.16
C VAL A 304 35.98 -27.03 17.36
N VAL A 305 35.39 -26.93 18.55
CA VAL A 305 36.12 -26.87 19.83
C VAL A 305 36.29 -28.28 20.38
N ASP A 306 35.21 -29.06 20.38
CA ASP A 306 35.19 -30.49 20.73
C ASP A 306 33.97 -31.18 20.10
N ALA A 307 33.58 -32.36 20.59
CA ALA A 307 32.48 -33.12 20.01
C ALA A 307 31.10 -32.43 20.13
N THR A 308 30.89 -31.53 21.10
CA THR A 308 29.60 -30.91 21.38
C THR A 308 29.62 -29.39 21.25
N ARG A 309 30.78 -28.75 21.07
CA ARG A 309 30.92 -27.30 21.02
C ARG A 309 31.54 -26.79 19.73
N VAL A 310 30.94 -25.74 19.18
CA VAL A 310 31.45 -25.01 18.00
C VAL A 310 31.43 -23.51 18.21
N ASP A 311 32.42 -22.83 17.63
CA ASP A 311 32.47 -21.37 17.55
C ASP A 311 32.04 -20.91 16.15
N LEU A 312 31.05 -20.02 16.09
CA LEU A 312 30.54 -19.46 14.83
C LEU A 312 31.45 -18.32 14.36
N GLN A 313 32.20 -18.56 13.28
CA GLN A 313 33.12 -17.56 12.74
C GLN A 313 32.37 -16.39 12.11
N GLY A 314 32.87 -15.18 12.35
CA GLY A 314 32.23 -13.93 11.88
C GLY A 314 30.98 -13.52 12.67
N SER A 315 30.60 -14.26 13.71
CA SER A 315 29.52 -13.86 14.62
C SER A 315 29.98 -12.80 15.63
N THR A 316 29.04 -12.11 16.26
CA THR A 316 29.33 -11.23 17.40
C THR A 316 28.39 -11.61 18.55
N PHE A 317 28.97 -11.99 19.69
CA PHE A 317 28.18 -12.36 20.85
C PHE A 317 27.64 -11.11 21.55
N SER A 318 26.31 -11.04 21.66
CA SER A 318 25.60 -10.04 22.45
C SER A 318 24.28 -10.63 22.96
N GLY A 319 23.76 -10.07 24.06
CA GLY A 319 22.53 -10.56 24.69
C GLY A 319 22.71 -11.82 25.55
N THR A 320 21.58 -12.48 25.84
CA THR A 320 21.50 -13.65 26.71
C THR A 320 20.61 -14.69 26.04
N TRP A 321 21.07 -15.93 25.94
CA TRP A 321 20.26 -17.00 25.35
C TRP A 321 19.05 -17.32 26.21
N THR A 322 17.87 -17.31 25.59
CA THR A 322 16.58 -17.54 26.26
C THR A 322 15.93 -18.88 25.87
N GLY A 323 16.59 -19.67 25.01
CA GLY A 323 16.14 -21.01 24.62
C GLY A 323 16.11 -21.25 23.10
N GLY A 324 15.82 -22.50 22.73
CA GLY A 324 15.71 -22.95 21.35
C GLY A 324 17.04 -22.98 20.58
N GLY A 325 16.96 -23.47 19.34
CA GLY A 325 18.07 -23.44 18.39
C GLY A 325 18.45 -24.80 17.82
N ASN A 326 18.89 -24.79 16.57
CA ASN A 326 19.55 -25.92 15.93
C ASN A 326 20.81 -25.44 15.20
N VAL A 327 21.81 -26.30 15.14
CA VAL A 327 22.94 -26.21 14.22
C VAL A 327 22.75 -27.31 13.17
N ALA A 328 22.72 -26.95 11.90
CA ALA A 328 22.42 -27.89 10.83
C ALA A 328 23.39 -27.77 9.64
N ILE A 329 23.71 -28.90 9.02
CA ILE A 329 24.24 -28.96 7.66
C ILE A 329 23.15 -29.52 6.76
N TRP A 330 22.88 -28.81 5.67
CA TRP A 330 21.93 -29.23 4.66
C TRP A 330 22.64 -29.63 3.37
N ASN A 331 22.78 -30.94 3.13
CA ASN A 331 23.46 -31.51 1.96
C ASN A 331 22.75 -31.26 0.63
N ASN A 332 21.53 -30.77 0.67
CA ASN A 332 20.76 -30.41 -0.51
C ASN A 332 21.09 -29.02 -1.09
N ARG A 333 21.73 -28.13 -0.32
CA ARG A 333 22.15 -26.82 -0.83
C ARG A 333 23.08 -26.92 -2.06
N ARG A 334 22.81 -26.23 -3.16
CA ARG A 334 23.81 -25.94 -4.21
C ARG A 334 24.20 -24.49 -4.05
N THR A 335 25.48 -24.20 -3.84
CA THR A 335 25.91 -22.81 -3.55
C THR A 335 26.06 -21.94 -4.80
N GLY A 336 25.83 -22.52 -5.98
CA GLY A 336 25.79 -21.84 -7.27
C GLY A 336 24.37 -21.48 -7.74
N THR A 337 24.24 -21.32 -9.05
CA THR A 337 23.04 -20.80 -9.72
C THR A 337 22.38 -21.87 -10.60
N ALA A 338 21.06 -22.04 -10.49
CA ALA A 338 20.34 -23.02 -11.31
C ALA A 338 20.20 -22.57 -12.77
N PHE A 339 19.84 -21.32 -13.02
CA PHE A 339 19.70 -20.76 -14.36
C PHE A 339 20.35 -19.39 -14.43
N ARG A 340 21.35 -19.21 -15.31
CA ARG A 340 22.02 -17.93 -15.55
C ARG A 340 21.90 -17.53 -17.02
N VAL A 341 21.58 -16.26 -17.25
CA VAL A 341 21.44 -15.67 -18.59
C VAL A 341 22.17 -14.33 -18.63
N GLU A 342 23.04 -14.14 -19.62
CA GLU A 342 23.79 -12.89 -19.84
C GLU A 342 23.94 -12.61 -21.34
N ASP A 343 24.01 -11.34 -21.74
CA ASP A 343 24.23 -10.89 -23.11
C ASP A 343 23.34 -11.59 -24.16
N SER A 344 22.13 -11.99 -23.75
CA SER A 344 21.19 -12.76 -24.53
C SER A 344 19.91 -11.97 -24.73
N ASP A 345 19.36 -12.03 -25.95
CA ASP A 345 17.98 -11.63 -26.19
C ASP A 345 17.03 -12.81 -25.97
N VAL A 346 15.78 -12.49 -25.67
CA VAL A 346 14.61 -13.38 -25.55
C VAL A 346 14.96 -14.85 -25.30
N ALA A 347 15.32 -15.19 -24.06
CA ALA A 347 15.33 -16.59 -23.63
C ALA A 347 13.96 -16.93 -22.99
N GLU A 348 13.35 -18.00 -23.48
CA GLU A 348 12.08 -18.53 -23.01
C GLU A 348 12.33 -19.71 -22.06
N PHE A 349 11.77 -19.64 -20.86
CA PHE A 349 11.75 -20.70 -19.87
C PHE A 349 10.31 -21.13 -19.60
N VAL A 350 10.02 -22.43 -19.73
CA VAL A 350 8.67 -22.96 -19.51
C VAL A 350 8.72 -24.14 -18.55
N SER A 351 7.91 -24.10 -17.49
CA SER A 351 7.77 -25.19 -16.51
C SER A 351 9.11 -25.65 -15.91
N CYS A 352 10.02 -24.70 -15.68
CA CYS A 352 11.32 -24.97 -15.08
C CYS A 352 11.27 -24.89 -13.56
N PHE A 353 12.07 -25.69 -12.87
CA PHE A 353 12.10 -25.75 -11.41
C PHE A 353 13.52 -25.84 -10.85
N ALA A 354 13.77 -25.16 -9.73
CA ALA A 354 15.00 -25.28 -8.96
C ALA A 354 14.70 -25.40 -7.45
N TYR A 355 15.28 -26.41 -6.79
CA TYR A 355 15.18 -26.58 -5.34
C TYR A 355 16.56 -26.54 -4.68
N GLY A 356 16.70 -25.69 -3.66
CA GLY A 356 17.87 -25.63 -2.79
C GLY A 356 19.12 -25.02 -3.43
N TYR A 357 18.99 -24.23 -4.50
CA TYR A 357 20.09 -23.44 -5.05
C TYR A 357 20.20 -22.11 -4.31
N ARG A 358 21.42 -21.58 -4.15
CA ARG A 358 21.63 -20.24 -3.59
C ARG A 358 20.97 -19.19 -4.47
N THR A 359 21.08 -19.34 -5.78
CA THR A 359 20.36 -18.51 -6.74
C THR A 359 19.53 -19.38 -7.68
N GLY A 360 18.23 -19.13 -7.75
CA GLY A 360 17.35 -19.82 -8.70
C GLY A 360 17.62 -19.37 -10.12
N PHE A 361 17.19 -18.16 -10.44
CA PHE A 361 17.39 -17.49 -11.73
C PHE A 361 18.26 -16.25 -11.53
N ASP A 362 19.32 -16.14 -12.32
CA ASP A 362 20.22 -15.00 -12.40
C ASP A 362 20.15 -14.42 -13.82
N LEU A 363 19.44 -13.30 -13.95
CA LEU A 363 19.33 -12.53 -15.18
C LEU A 363 20.32 -11.38 -15.08
N GLY A 364 21.51 -11.62 -15.64
CA GLY A 364 22.67 -10.74 -15.50
C GLY A 364 22.79 -9.71 -16.60
N ASN A 365 24.00 -9.16 -16.76
CA ASN A 365 24.29 -8.11 -17.73
C ASN A 365 23.84 -8.52 -19.14
N GLY A 366 23.17 -7.60 -19.85
CA GLY A 366 22.74 -7.82 -21.23
C GLY A 366 21.62 -8.84 -21.43
N ALA A 367 20.97 -9.33 -20.37
CA ALA A 367 19.79 -10.19 -20.50
C ALA A 367 18.53 -9.37 -20.84
N GLN A 368 17.98 -9.56 -22.03
CA GLN A 368 16.91 -8.70 -22.55
C GLN A 368 15.61 -9.45 -22.78
N SER A 369 14.50 -8.95 -22.23
CA SER A 369 13.15 -9.47 -22.49
C SER A 369 13.00 -10.97 -22.22
N ILE A 370 13.62 -11.46 -21.14
CA ILE A 370 13.55 -12.87 -20.74
C ILE A 370 12.12 -13.23 -20.35
N GLN A 371 11.62 -14.35 -20.86
CA GLN A 371 10.26 -14.82 -20.65
C GLN A 371 10.25 -16.10 -19.83
N LEU A 372 9.56 -16.09 -18.69
CA LEU A 372 9.44 -17.22 -17.79
C LEU A 372 7.97 -17.53 -17.59
N SER A 373 7.55 -18.75 -17.90
CA SER A 373 6.19 -19.23 -17.78
C SER A 373 6.14 -20.46 -16.88
N ASN A 374 5.32 -20.40 -15.83
CA ASN A 374 5.16 -21.46 -14.83
C ASN A 374 6.49 -21.98 -14.26
N CYS A 375 7.47 -21.08 -14.11
CA CYS A 375 8.75 -21.40 -13.51
C CYS A 375 8.66 -21.23 -11.99
N SER A 376 9.33 -22.12 -11.26
CA SER A 376 9.29 -22.12 -9.80
C SER A 376 10.66 -22.32 -9.17
N VAL A 377 10.83 -21.74 -7.99
CA VAL A 377 12.04 -21.86 -7.19
C VAL A 377 11.63 -22.10 -5.73
N ASP A 378 12.32 -23.02 -5.06
CA ASP A 378 12.04 -23.35 -3.67
C ASP A 378 13.31 -23.68 -2.88
N ASP A 379 13.19 -23.63 -1.56
CA ASP A 379 14.27 -23.81 -0.60
C ASP A 379 13.73 -24.44 0.69
N LEU A 380 14.60 -24.79 1.64
CA LEU A 380 14.15 -25.31 2.93
C LEU A 380 13.81 -24.17 3.90
N LEU A 381 12.52 -23.88 4.04
CA LEU A 381 11.98 -22.78 4.85
C LEU A 381 12.52 -22.74 6.29
N SER A 382 12.74 -23.89 6.94
CA SER A 382 13.18 -23.96 8.33
C SER A 382 14.60 -23.41 8.56
N LEU A 383 15.49 -23.48 7.55
CA LEU A 383 16.88 -23.03 7.69
C LEU A 383 17.00 -21.52 7.70
N LYS A 384 16.06 -20.82 7.04
CA LYS A 384 16.07 -19.36 6.84
C LYS A 384 17.47 -18.86 6.41
N ASP A 385 18.05 -19.46 5.37
CA ASP A 385 19.38 -19.07 4.91
C ASP A 385 19.35 -17.67 4.27
N PRO A 386 20.06 -16.67 4.82
CA PRO A 386 19.96 -15.27 4.38
C PRO A 386 20.63 -15.00 3.02
N THR A 387 21.33 -15.98 2.45
CA THR A 387 22.11 -15.79 1.22
C THR A 387 21.33 -16.14 -0.04
N THR A 388 20.10 -16.67 0.08
CA THR A 388 19.37 -17.19 -1.07
C THR A 388 18.50 -16.16 -1.77
N VAL A 389 18.56 -16.20 -3.11
CA VAL A 389 17.78 -15.35 -4.01
C VAL A 389 17.04 -16.21 -5.02
N GLY A 390 15.72 -16.08 -5.09
CA GLY A 390 14.90 -16.83 -6.06
C GLY A 390 15.12 -16.35 -7.49
N ALA A 391 14.77 -15.09 -7.75
CA ALA A 391 14.98 -14.38 -9.01
C ALA A 391 15.85 -13.15 -8.76
N LEU A 392 17.06 -13.16 -9.31
CA LEU A 392 18.01 -12.05 -9.29
C LEU A 392 18.04 -11.41 -10.67
N ILE A 393 17.60 -10.16 -10.77
CA ILE A 393 17.64 -9.35 -11.99
C ILE A 393 18.67 -8.26 -11.75
N GLN A 394 19.79 -8.28 -12.48
CA GLN A 394 20.94 -7.44 -12.15
C GLN A 394 21.72 -6.94 -13.37
N GLY A 395 22.65 -6.01 -13.12
CA GLY A 395 23.49 -5.43 -14.16
C GLY A 395 22.67 -4.54 -15.08
N THR A 396 22.55 -4.92 -16.35
CA THR A 396 21.77 -4.20 -17.36
C THR A 396 20.55 -4.99 -17.86
N ALA A 397 20.08 -5.99 -17.11
CA ALA A 397 18.89 -6.76 -17.47
C ALA A 397 17.60 -5.94 -17.45
N PHE A 398 16.71 -6.09 -18.44
CA PHE A 398 15.44 -5.35 -18.48
C PHE A 398 14.31 -6.15 -19.16
N ARG A 399 13.06 -5.70 -18.95
CA ARG A 399 11.83 -6.31 -19.51
C ARG A 399 11.64 -7.79 -19.20
N THR A 400 12.13 -8.28 -18.07
CA THR A 400 11.83 -9.66 -17.63
C THR A 400 10.33 -9.83 -17.45
N LYS A 401 9.75 -10.90 -18.00
CA LYS A 401 8.35 -11.29 -17.80
C LYS A 401 8.30 -12.65 -17.14
N TRP A 402 7.77 -12.71 -15.93
CA TRP A 402 7.50 -13.96 -15.22
C TRP A 402 6.00 -14.14 -15.04
N VAL A 403 5.45 -15.24 -15.55
CA VAL A 403 4.01 -15.51 -15.53
C VAL A 403 3.75 -16.87 -14.89
N GLY A 404 3.06 -16.89 -13.75
CA GLY A 404 2.73 -18.11 -13.01
C GLY A 404 3.91 -18.74 -12.27
N GLY A 405 3.62 -19.82 -11.55
CA GLY A 405 4.58 -20.52 -10.69
C GLY A 405 4.73 -19.88 -9.31
N PHE A 406 5.80 -20.25 -8.60
CA PHE A 406 6.05 -19.79 -7.23
C PHE A 406 7.54 -19.62 -6.96
N ILE A 407 7.87 -18.63 -6.15
CA ILE A 407 9.20 -18.42 -5.59
C ILE A 407 9.04 -18.45 -4.08
N SER A 408 9.27 -19.64 -3.50
CA SER A 408 8.98 -19.94 -2.11
C SER A 408 10.24 -20.14 -1.29
N SER A 409 10.14 -19.91 0.02
CA SER A 409 11.13 -20.32 1.04
C SER A 409 12.52 -19.68 0.94
N MET A 410 12.77 -18.88 -0.10
CA MET A 410 13.99 -18.09 -0.29
C MET A 410 14.09 -16.97 0.74
N SER A 411 15.31 -16.55 1.06
CA SER A 411 15.50 -15.34 1.89
C SER A 411 15.00 -14.10 1.16
N THR A 412 15.33 -13.97 -0.13
CA THR A 412 14.77 -12.98 -1.04
C THR A 412 14.20 -13.68 -2.25
N ALA A 413 12.89 -13.65 -2.42
CA ALA A 413 12.24 -14.26 -3.58
C ALA A 413 12.57 -13.49 -4.86
N ILE A 414 12.46 -12.16 -4.85
CA ILE A 414 12.79 -11.31 -5.99
C ILE A 414 13.75 -10.21 -5.56
N ARG A 415 14.89 -10.10 -6.24
CA ARG A 415 15.80 -8.96 -6.12
C ARG A 415 16.01 -8.32 -7.48
N VAL A 416 15.70 -7.04 -7.58
CA VAL A 416 15.98 -6.20 -8.75
C VAL A 416 17.10 -5.24 -8.37
N ASN A 417 18.21 -5.33 -9.10
CA ASN A 417 19.41 -4.51 -8.95
C ASN A 417 20.00 -4.25 -10.35
N SER A 418 19.13 -3.82 -11.27
CA SER A 418 19.48 -3.58 -12.65
C SER A 418 19.40 -2.09 -12.95
N SER A 419 20.48 -1.53 -13.46
CA SER A 419 20.63 -0.10 -13.75
C SER A 419 20.25 0.23 -15.20
N ALA A 420 19.42 -0.59 -15.85
CA ALA A 420 19.04 -0.41 -17.25
C ALA A 420 18.12 0.83 -17.41
N PRO A 421 18.57 1.93 -18.06
CA PRO A 421 17.84 3.19 -18.04
C PRO A 421 16.62 3.14 -18.96
N ASN A 422 15.41 3.40 -18.42
CA ASN A 422 14.16 3.63 -19.18
C ASN A 422 13.79 2.56 -20.21
N GLN A 423 14.28 1.32 -20.06
CA GLN A 423 13.98 0.25 -21.01
C GLN A 423 12.75 -0.58 -20.62
N GLY A 424 12.02 -0.20 -19.56
CA GLY A 424 10.75 -0.79 -19.15
C GLY A 424 10.85 -1.82 -18.03
N ASP A 425 9.80 -1.87 -17.20
CA ASP A 425 9.78 -2.61 -15.95
C ASP A 425 9.82 -4.12 -16.12
N ASN A 426 10.45 -4.78 -15.15
CA ASN A 426 10.32 -6.20 -14.92
C ASN A 426 8.93 -6.50 -14.36
N GLN A 427 8.30 -7.58 -14.82
CA GLN A 427 6.93 -7.91 -14.42
C GLN A 427 6.81 -9.35 -13.96
N PHE A 428 6.15 -9.53 -12.81
CA PHE A 428 5.75 -10.83 -12.28
C PHE A 428 4.24 -10.87 -12.22
N VAL A 429 3.62 -11.87 -12.83
CA VAL A 429 2.17 -11.96 -13.02
C VAL A 429 1.67 -13.32 -12.51
N GLY A 430 0.75 -13.34 -11.56
CA GLY A 430 0.18 -14.61 -11.06
C GLY A 430 1.18 -15.49 -10.30
N VAL A 431 2.23 -14.90 -9.75
CA VAL A 431 3.32 -15.62 -9.06
C VAL A 431 3.09 -15.58 -7.55
N MET A 432 3.23 -16.71 -6.86
CA MET A 432 3.38 -16.69 -5.40
C MET A 432 4.81 -16.25 -5.05
N VAL A 433 4.96 -15.12 -4.37
CA VAL A 433 6.25 -14.53 -4.02
C VAL A 433 6.33 -14.37 -2.51
N GLY A 434 7.15 -15.20 -1.87
CA GLY A 434 7.40 -15.09 -0.43
C GLY A 434 7.34 -16.42 0.32
N GLY A 435 6.97 -16.34 1.59
CA GLY A 435 7.29 -17.34 2.60
C GLY A 435 8.20 -16.74 3.67
N ASP A 436 8.14 -17.27 4.89
CA ASP A 436 8.82 -16.73 6.09
C ASP A 436 10.36 -16.89 6.08
N GLY A 437 11.00 -16.67 4.93
CA GLY A 437 12.46 -16.66 4.76
C GLY A 437 13.15 -15.59 5.62
N ALA A 438 14.49 -15.65 5.71
CA ALA A 438 15.25 -14.75 6.58
C ALA A 438 15.26 -13.27 6.15
N GLY A 439 15.04 -13.00 4.87
CA GLY A 439 15.29 -11.69 4.27
C GLY A 439 14.04 -10.87 4.04
N ARG A 440 14.14 -10.00 3.05
CA ARG A 440 13.00 -9.30 2.46
C ARG A 440 12.61 -10.08 1.21
N ALA A 441 11.36 -10.53 1.16
CA ALA A 441 10.87 -11.37 0.07
C ALA A 441 10.99 -10.66 -1.28
N VAL A 442 10.78 -9.34 -1.32
CA VAL A 442 10.95 -8.52 -2.51
C VAL A 442 11.85 -7.34 -2.19
N GLU A 443 12.90 -7.15 -3.00
CA GLU A 443 13.84 -6.02 -2.90
C GLU A 443 14.05 -5.39 -4.27
N VAL A 444 13.73 -4.09 -4.37
CA VAL A 444 14.09 -3.26 -5.52
C VAL A 444 15.19 -2.32 -5.08
N LEU A 445 16.42 -2.68 -5.41
CA LEU A 445 17.63 -1.90 -5.12
C LEU A 445 17.92 -0.90 -6.24
N ASP A 446 17.68 -1.29 -7.49
CA ASP A 446 17.80 -0.43 -8.68
C ASP A 446 16.83 -0.97 -9.76
N GLY A 447 16.41 -0.11 -10.67
CA GLY A 447 15.44 -0.42 -11.73
C GLY A 447 13.99 -0.51 -11.25
N GLY A 448 13.10 -0.98 -12.13
CA GLY A 448 11.66 -1.05 -11.91
C GLY A 448 11.09 -2.46 -11.81
N LEU A 449 10.04 -2.61 -10.98
CA LEU A 449 9.32 -3.87 -10.76
C LEU A 449 7.81 -3.63 -10.68
N THR A 450 7.05 -4.42 -11.45
CA THR A 450 5.59 -4.54 -11.30
C THR A 450 5.21 -5.96 -10.89
N LEU A 451 4.46 -6.09 -9.80
CA LEU A 451 3.81 -7.33 -9.36
C LEU A 451 2.32 -7.24 -9.72
N VAL A 452 1.78 -8.22 -10.43
CA VAL A 452 0.39 -8.25 -10.90
C VAL A 452 -0.26 -9.56 -10.49
N ALA A 453 -1.39 -9.52 -9.80
CA ALA A 453 -2.11 -10.73 -9.36
C ALA A 453 -1.22 -11.74 -8.62
N CYS A 454 -0.22 -11.27 -7.88
CA CYS A 454 0.71 -12.10 -7.11
C CYS A 454 0.13 -12.45 -5.73
N ASP A 455 0.52 -13.60 -5.18
CA ASP A 455 0.29 -13.91 -3.76
C ASP A 455 1.54 -13.52 -2.96
N LEU A 456 1.38 -12.66 -1.94
CA LEU A 456 2.50 -12.14 -1.14
C LEU A 456 2.42 -12.59 0.33
N PRO A 457 2.46 -13.91 0.63
CA PRO A 457 2.34 -14.41 1.99
C PRO A 457 3.55 -14.03 2.85
N ALA A 458 3.29 -13.32 3.94
CA ALA A 458 4.30 -12.79 4.86
C ALA A 458 5.43 -12.00 4.18
N ALA A 459 5.18 -11.47 2.98
CA ALA A 459 6.22 -10.85 2.17
C ALA A 459 6.64 -9.50 2.78
N ARG A 460 7.93 -9.34 3.04
CA ARG A 460 8.53 -8.04 3.33
C ARG A 460 9.02 -7.45 2.01
N VAL A 461 8.37 -6.36 1.58
CA VAL A 461 8.61 -5.68 0.30
C VAL A 461 9.39 -4.39 0.56
N PHE A 462 10.49 -4.19 -0.16
CA PHE A 462 11.40 -3.07 0.05
C PHE A 462 11.78 -2.35 -1.24
N LEU A 463 11.79 -1.01 -1.17
CA LEU A 463 12.26 -0.11 -2.23
C LEU A 463 13.42 0.76 -1.72
N ALA A 464 14.57 0.68 -2.38
CA ALA A 464 15.73 1.53 -2.14
C ALA A 464 15.59 2.90 -2.82
N SER A 465 16.41 3.87 -2.40
CA SER A 465 16.40 5.21 -2.99
C SER A 465 16.86 5.25 -4.45
N THR A 466 17.66 4.27 -4.86
CA THR A 466 18.09 4.08 -6.25
C THR A 466 17.11 3.27 -7.10
N GLY A 467 16.12 2.60 -6.50
CA GLY A 467 15.07 1.91 -7.27
C GLY A 467 14.19 2.93 -8.00
N ASP A 468 13.75 2.62 -9.22
CA ASP A 468 12.97 3.50 -10.08
C ASP A 468 11.48 3.48 -9.70
N SER A 469 10.82 2.35 -9.95
CA SER A 469 9.40 2.12 -9.71
C SER A 469 9.14 0.80 -8.98
N LEU A 470 8.14 0.78 -8.10
CA LEU A 470 7.59 -0.47 -7.55
C LEU A 470 6.07 -0.39 -7.50
N SER A 471 5.43 -1.17 -8.36
CA SER A 471 3.96 -1.26 -8.43
C SER A 471 3.47 -2.64 -8.02
N VAL A 472 2.45 -2.70 -7.18
CA VAL A 472 1.76 -3.94 -6.79
C VAL A 472 0.29 -3.79 -7.14
N VAL A 473 -0.18 -4.63 -8.05
CA VAL A 473 -1.49 -4.51 -8.70
C VAL A 473 -2.27 -5.82 -8.52
N ALA A 474 -3.54 -5.73 -8.14
CA ALA A 474 -4.48 -6.87 -8.04
C ALA A 474 -3.96 -8.09 -7.24
N SER A 475 -3.00 -7.88 -6.33
CA SER A 475 -2.26 -8.94 -5.63
C SER A 475 -2.85 -9.23 -4.24
N ASP A 476 -2.61 -10.43 -3.68
CA ASP A 476 -2.93 -10.74 -2.28
C ASP A 476 -1.85 -10.20 -1.35
N THR A 477 -2.17 -9.10 -0.67
CA THR A 477 -1.26 -8.37 0.23
C THR A 477 -1.59 -8.57 1.71
N ARG A 478 -2.49 -9.50 2.05
CA ARG A 478 -3.06 -9.62 3.42
C ARG A 478 -2.04 -9.77 4.54
N SER A 479 -0.87 -10.32 4.25
CA SER A 479 0.21 -10.51 5.23
C SER A 479 1.52 -9.85 4.80
N ALA A 480 1.47 -9.03 3.73
CA ALA A 480 2.64 -8.32 3.24
C ALA A 480 2.91 -7.04 4.06
N THR A 481 4.17 -6.65 4.16
CA THR A 481 4.61 -5.38 4.76
C THR A 481 5.47 -4.62 3.75
N PHE A 482 5.35 -3.29 3.74
CA PHE A 482 6.03 -2.42 2.78
C PHE A 482 6.98 -1.46 3.49
N GLN A 483 8.18 -1.31 2.94
CA GLN A 483 9.26 -0.50 3.51
C GLN A 483 9.98 0.28 2.41
N GLY A 484 10.17 1.58 2.61
CA GLY A 484 11.13 2.37 1.82
C GLY A 484 12.44 2.51 2.58
N GLN A 485 13.55 2.70 1.87
CA GLN A 485 14.82 3.12 2.49
C GLN A 485 14.64 4.46 3.22
N THR A 486 13.89 5.38 2.61
CA THR A 486 13.39 6.61 3.22
C THR A 486 11.86 6.66 3.15
N ASN A 487 11.24 7.62 3.86
CA ASN A 487 9.80 7.85 3.74
C ASN A 487 9.38 8.27 2.32
N ALA A 488 10.24 8.98 1.60
CA ALA A 488 10.01 9.35 0.20
C ALA A 488 10.00 8.11 -0.70
N ASP A 489 10.87 7.13 -0.43
CA ASP A 489 10.89 5.86 -1.17
C ASP A 489 9.63 5.03 -0.89
N LEU A 490 9.16 5.02 0.36
CA LEU A 490 7.91 4.33 0.70
C LEU A 490 6.72 4.91 -0.09
N ALA A 491 6.68 6.24 -0.27
CA ALA A 491 5.64 6.91 -1.04
C ALA A 491 5.66 6.59 -2.54
N ARG A 492 6.79 6.10 -3.08
CA ARG A 492 6.91 5.66 -4.49
C ARG A 492 6.38 4.25 -4.73
N ILE A 493 6.02 3.50 -3.69
CA ILE A 493 5.40 2.18 -3.83
C ILE A 493 3.92 2.36 -4.17
N VAL A 494 3.53 1.98 -5.38
CA VAL A 494 2.16 2.12 -5.89
C VAL A 494 1.37 0.84 -5.61
N LEU A 495 0.22 0.96 -4.94
CA LEU A 495 -0.68 -0.15 -4.63
C LEU A 495 -2.04 0.04 -5.33
N VAL A 496 -2.43 -0.85 -6.24
CA VAL A 496 -3.67 -0.72 -7.04
C VAL A 496 -4.53 -1.98 -6.96
N GLY A 497 -5.75 -1.86 -6.43
CA GLY A 497 -6.74 -2.95 -6.46
C GLY A 497 -6.32 -4.23 -5.71
N ASN A 498 -5.40 -4.12 -4.75
CA ASN A 498 -4.88 -5.27 -4.00
C ASN A 498 -5.89 -5.78 -2.95
N ARG A 499 -5.87 -7.09 -2.69
CA ARG A 499 -6.59 -7.68 -1.55
C ARG A 499 -5.87 -7.30 -0.27
N LEU A 500 -6.49 -6.41 0.51
CA LEU A 500 -5.97 -5.91 1.78
C LEU A 500 -6.22 -6.89 2.93
N GLN A 501 -5.41 -6.77 4.00
CA GLN A 501 -5.50 -7.58 5.22
C GLN A 501 -6.91 -7.58 5.83
N ALA A 502 -7.64 -8.67 5.62
CA ALA A 502 -8.86 -8.98 6.34
C ALA A 502 -8.52 -9.51 7.75
N LEU A 503 -8.10 -8.63 8.65
CA LEU A 503 -8.26 -8.88 10.08
C LEU A 503 -9.53 -8.16 10.54
N GLY A 504 -10.67 -8.85 10.39
CA GLY A 504 -11.98 -8.41 10.88
C GLY A 504 -12.97 -7.81 9.87
N SER A 505 -12.75 -7.91 8.55
CA SER A 505 -13.65 -7.36 7.53
C SER A 505 -14.76 -8.36 7.12
N SER A 506 -16.01 -7.98 7.37
CA SER A 506 -17.22 -8.59 6.78
C SER A 506 -17.34 -8.24 5.28
N PRO A 507 -18.00 -9.05 4.43
CA PRO A 507 -18.07 -8.89 2.97
C PRO A 507 -18.64 -7.57 2.42
N ASP A 508 -19.16 -6.67 3.26
CA ASP A 508 -19.83 -5.43 2.85
C ASP A 508 -19.01 -4.16 3.20
N GLN A 509 -17.80 -3.98 2.65
CA GLN A 509 -17.06 -2.73 2.81
C GLN A 509 -16.69 -2.06 1.47
N GLU A 510 -17.56 -1.17 1.01
CA GLU A 510 -17.29 -0.11 0.01
C GLU A 510 -16.71 1.16 0.68
N ARG A 511 -15.71 1.05 1.58
CA ARG A 511 -15.16 2.21 2.30
C ARG A 511 -13.64 2.18 2.44
N ALA A 512 -12.98 3.29 2.13
CA ALA A 512 -11.60 3.58 2.48
C ALA A 512 -11.48 3.90 3.98
N LEU A 513 -10.62 3.18 4.71
CA LEU A 513 -10.48 3.29 6.16
C LEU A 513 -9.17 4.03 6.52
N LEU A 514 -9.24 5.28 6.98
CA LEU A 514 -8.09 5.99 7.57
C LEU A 514 -7.94 5.61 9.05
N ARG A 515 -6.73 5.18 9.44
CA ARG A 515 -6.38 4.91 10.85
C ARG A 515 -5.34 5.93 11.34
N ARG A 516 -5.37 6.22 12.63
CA ARG A 516 -4.34 7.01 13.35
C ARG A 516 -2.94 6.44 13.07
N ARG A 517 -1.96 7.33 12.82
CA ARG A 517 -0.56 6.94 12.59
C ARG A 517 0.12 6.43 13.88
N SER A 518 -0.37 6.83 15.07
CA SER A 518 -0.01 6.24 16.37
C SER A 518 -1.03 6.60 17.48
N ALA A 519 -0.76 6.22 18.73
CA ALA A 519 -1.53 6.68 19.90
C ALA A 519 -1.40 8.21 20.17
N THR A 520 -0.42 8.87 19.56
CA THR A 520 -0.07 10.29 19.76
C THR A 520 -0.11 11.13 18.48
N LEU A 521 -0.29 10.53 17.29
CA LEU A 521 -0.31 11.24 16.00
C LEU A 521 -1.55 10.85 15.19
N GLY A 522 -2.27 11.87 14.67
CA GLY A 522 -3.48 11.73 13.85
C GLY A 522 -3.22 11.14 12.45
N GLY A 523 -4.24 11.17 11.59
CA GLY A 523 -4.15 10.76 10.18
C GLY A 523 -4.77 11.83 9.27
N ASP A 524 -4.18 12.02 8.08
CA ASP A 524 -4.57 13.02 7.09
C ASP A 524 -4.95 12.35 5.76
N LEU A 525 -5.88 12.97 5.03
CA LEU A 525 -6.24 12.66 3.64
C LEU A 525 -6.14 13.94 2.81
N ASP A 526 -5.20 13.96 1.87
CA ASP A 526 -4.95 15.10 0.97
C ASP A 526 -5.56 14.84 -0.41
N ILE A 527 -6.28 15.83 -0.95
CA ILE A 527 -6.81 15.83 -2.32
C ILE A 527 -6.24 17.04 -3.07
N GLU A 528 -5.46 16.78 -4.11
CA GLU A 528 -4.79 17.79 -4.93
C GLU A 528 -5.33 17.82 -6.37
N ASN A 529 -5.31 19.01 -7.00
CA ASN A 529 -5.39 19.12 -8.46
C ASN A 529 -4.00 18.83 -9.08
N GLN A 530 -3.97 18.39 -10.34
CA GLN A 530 -2.81 17.97 -11.14
C GLN A 530 -1.61 18.96 -11.15
N ASP A 531 -1.82 20.23 -10.77
CA ASP A 531 -0.80 21.28 -10.71
C ASP A 531 -0.39 21.68 -9.27
N GLY A 532 -0.85 20.98 -8.23
CA GLY A 532 -0.41 21.17 -6.83
C GLY A 532 -0.77 22.52 -6.16
N ASN A 533 -1.60 23.34 -6.79
CA ASN A 533 -1.87 24.72 -6.33
C ASN A 533 -3.00 24.88 -5.30
N VAL A 534 -3.81 23.84 -5.06
CA VAL A 534 -4.90 23.86 -4.07
C VAL A 534 -4.96 22.49 -3.39
N THR A 535 -4.84 22.47 -2.06
CA THR A 535 -4.95 21.27 -1.22
C THR A 535 -6.21 21.38 -0.36
N TYR A 536 -7.07 20.37 -0.41
CA TYR A 536 -8.18 20.20 0.53
C TYR A 536 -7.83 19.07 1.49
N SER A 537 -7.89 19.32 2.80
CA SER A 537 -7.60 18.31 3.83
C SER A 537 -8.81 18.01 4.70
N LEU A 538 -8.90 16.76 5.15
CA LEU A 538 -9.82 16.33 6.20
C LEU A 538 -9.00 15.71 7.33
N SER A 539 -8.79 16.45 8.40
CA SER A 539 -7.96 16.03 9.53
C SER A 539 -8.79 15.66 10.75
N ILE A 540 -8.37 14.60 11.45
CA ILE A 540 -8.88 14.22 12.77
C ILE A 540 -7.76 14.36 13.80
N GLY A 541 -7.93 15.28 14.75
CA GLY A 541 -6.90 15.55 15.76
C GLY A 541 -6.65 14.37 16.73
N ALA A 542 -5.59 14.46 17.54
CA ALA A 542 -5.24 13.48 18.57
C ALA A 542 -5.52 13.99 20.00
N GLY A 543 -5.93 13.10 20.91
CA GLY A 543 -6.18 13.40 22.34
C GLY A 543 -7.63 13.21 22.78
N ALA A 544 -7.91 13.31 24.09
CA ALA A 544 -9.22 13.01 24.69
C ALA A 544 -10.39 13.91 24.21
N LEU A 545 -10.10 14.94 23.42
CA LEU A 545 -11.03 15.94 22.86
C LEU A 545 -10.50 16.50 21.53
N ALA A 546 -10.55 15.74 20.44
CA ALA A 546 -10.03 16.21 19.14
C ALA A 546 -11.17 16.59 18.15
N PRO A 547 -11.15 17.80 17.55
CA PRO A 547 -12.20 18.26 16.65
C PRO A 547 -12.06 17.70 15.22
N LEU A 548 -13.19 17.73 14.50
CA LEU A 548 -13.27 17.64 13.04
C LEU A 548 -13.09 19.06 12.48
N GLU A 549 -12.06 19.27 11.67
CA GLU A 549 -11.78 20.55 11.02
C GLU A 549 -12.02 20.43 9.51
N ILE A 550 -12.69 21.43 8.93
CA ILE A 550 -12.91 21.59 7.49
C ILE A 550 -12.49 23.02 7.15
N ALA A 551 -11.24 23.23 6.75
CA ALA A 551 -10.67 24.55 6.49
C ALA A 551 -9.64 24.52 5.35
N GLY A 552 -9.45 25.67 4.69
CA GLY A 552 -8.29 25.96 3.84
C GLY A 552 -7.12 26.56 4.64
N ASP A 553 -5.90 26.43 4.13
CA ASP A 553 -4.69 27.00 4.76
C ASP A 553 -4.65 28.54 4.68
N SER A 554 -4.20 29.15 5.78
CA SER A 554 -3.90 30.56 6.00
C SER A 554 -2.98 31.21 4.96
N THR A 555 -2.23 30.45 4.17
CA THR A 555 -1.29 31.00 3.17
C THR A 555 -1.89 31.08 1.76
N ASN A 556 -2.67 30.08 1.33
CA ASN A 556 -3.10 29.93 -0.06
C ASN A 556 -4.63 29.87 -0.28
N ASN A 557 -5.43 29.59 0.76
CA ASN A 557 -6.90 29.63 0.64
C ASN A 557 -7.56 30.06 1.96
N PRO A 558 -7.42 31.34 2.35
CA PRO A 558 -7.92 31.84 3.64
C PRO A 558 -9.45 31.89 3.76
N ASN A 559 -10.21 31.56 2.71
CA ASN A 559 -11.68 31.65 2.67
C ASN A 559 -12.40 30.28 2.49
N GLY A 560 -11.69 29.16 2.60
CA GLY A 560 -12.26 27.84 2.33
C GLY A 560 -12.96 27.20 3.53
N GLY A 561 -14.21 27.55 3.83
CA GLY A 561 -15.01 26.83 4.81
C GLY A 561 -16.53 27.11 4.78
N VAL A 562 -17.30 26.03 4.68
CA VAL A 562 -18.77 25.87 4.94
C VAL A 562 -19.74 26.34 3.83
N VAL A 563 -20.66 25.46 3.38
CA VAL A 563 -21.78 25.83 2.48
C VAL A 563 -23.09 25.11 2.84
N PHE A 564 -24.20 25.87 2.95
CA PHE A 564 -25.58 25.38 3.02
C PHE A 564 -26.37 25.84 1.77
N GLY A 565 -27.17 24.94 1.19
CA GLY A 565 -27.62 24.90 -0.22
C GLY A 565 -28.74 25.87 -0.71
N PRO A 566 -29.31 25.63 -1.92
CA PRO A 566 -30.03 26.64 -2.71
C PRO A 566 -31.54 26.77 -2.46
N ASP A 567 -32.09 27.90 -2.92
CA ASP A 567 -33.46 28.40 -2.73
C ASP A 567 -34.56 27.53 -3.38
N ALA A 568 -35.35 26.85 -2.55
CA ALA A 568 -36.82 26.86 -2.64
C ALA A 568 -37.45 26.12 -1.45
N GLY A 569 -38.07 26.86 -0.53
CA GLY A 569 -39.16 26.32 0.31
C GLY A 569 -38.86 25.87 1.73
N MET A 570 -37.77 26.31 2.39
CA MET A 570 -37.59 26.10 3.83
C MET A 570 -37.64 27.41 4.62
N THR A 571 -38.41 27.44 5.72
CA THR A 571 -38.49 28.56 6.68
C THR A 571 -37.40 28.54 7.77
N ALA A 572 -36.47 27.57 7.78
CA ALA A 572 -35.20 27.63 8.51
C ALA A 572 -34.18 26.58 7.99
N PRO A 573 -32.91 26.96 7.75
CA PRO A 573 -31.81 26.01 7.58
C PRO A 573 -31.38 25.44 8.94
N MET A 574 -31.35 24.12 9.07
CA MET A 574 -30.91 23.45 10.30
C MET A 574 -29.43 23.09 10.25
N THR A 575 -28.55 23.80 10.97
CA THR A 575 -27.45 23.13 11.71
C THR A 575 -26.76 24.01 12.76
N VAL A 576 -26.42 23.35 13.87
CA VAL A 576 -25.77 23.85 15.10
C VAL A 576 -24.92 22.70 15.68
N THR A 577 -23.74 22.97 16.26
CA THR A 577 -23.38 22.68 17.68
C THR A 577 -21.87 22.66 17.92
N LEU A 578 -21.37 23.50 18.85
CA LEU A 578 -20.01 23.41 19.41
C LEU A 578 -20.10 23.08 20.92
N ARG A 579 -19.40 22.02 21.36
CA ARG A 579 -19.58 21.35 22.67
C ARG A 579 -18.28 21.39 23.49
N ARG A 580 -18.31 21.98 24.69
CA ARG A 580 -17.18 22.02 25.66
C ARG A 580 -17.32 20.92 26.72
N ARG A 581 -16.40 19.95 26.76
CA ARG A 581 -16.31 18.93 27.83
C ARG A 581 -15.28 19.35 28.88
N SER A 582 -15.71 20.16 29.85
CA SER A 582 -14.95 20.40 31.09
C SER A 582 -15.45 19.45 32.17
N THR A 583 -14.54 18.83 32.94
CA THR A 583 -14.89 18.00 34.11
C THR A 583 -15.18 18.83 35.35
N ALA A 584 -14.95 20.16 35.31
CA ALA A 584 -15.22 21.09 36.39
C ALA A 584 -15.48 22.52 35.83
N PRO A 585 -16.62 22.76 35.14
CA PRO A 585 -16.98 24.12 34.76
C PRO A 585 -17.18 24.98 36.02
N ALA A 586 -16.69 26.22 36.00
CA ALA A 586 -16.89 27.18 37.09
C ALA A 586 -17.98 28.21 36.74
N ALA A 587 -18.51 28.90 37.75
CA ALA A 587 -19.35 30.06 37.53
C ALA A 587 -18.58 31.13 36.72
N ASN A 588 -19.25 31.68 35.71
CA ASN A 588 -18.75 32.63 34.71
C ASN A 588 -17.81 32.07 33.63
N ASP A 589 -17.72 30.75 33.48
CA ASP A 589 -17.01 30.14 32.34
C ASP A 589 -17.73 30.45 31.01
N ALA A 590 -16.96 30.78 29.97
CA ALA A 590 -17.47 30.82 28.60
C ALA A 590 -17.65 29.39 28.07
N ILE A 591 -18.88 29.01 27.74
CA ILE A 591 -19.25 27.65 27.33
C ILE A 591 -19.44 27.51 25.82
N GLY A 592 -19.54 28.63 25.10
CA GLY A 592 -19.48 28.71 23.64
C GLY A 592 -19.36 30.17 23.21
N ARG A 593 -18.47 30.50 22.26
CA ARG A 593 -18.18 31.88 21.87
C ARG A 593 -17.88 31.96 20.37
N LEU A 594 -18.46 32.96 19.72
CA LEU A 594 -18.05 33.49 18.43
C LEU A 594 -17.20 34.74 18.68
N ALA A 595 -15.98 34.78 18.16
CA ALA A 595 -15.05 35.89 18.33
C ALA A 595 -14.69 36.49 16.97
N PHE A 596 -14.67 37.82 16.90
CA PHE A 596 -14.25 38.58 15.73
C PHE A 596 -12.91 39.23 16.07
N ASN A 597 -11.84 38.59 15.61
CA ASN A 597 -10.46 39.01 15.86
C ASN A 597 -9.84 39.61 14.59
N GLY A 598 -8.83 40.44 14.77
CA GLY A 598 -7.98 40.91 13.70
C GLY A 598 -6.70 41.51 14.25
N ASN A 599 -5.68 41.67 13.41
CA ASN A 599 -4.47 42.37 13.83
C ASN A 599 -4.77 43.86 14.02
N ASN A 600 -4.26 44.41 15.12
CA ASN A 600 -4.20 45.85 15.28
C ASN A 600 -3.10 46.44 14.36
N THR A 601 -2.94 47.76 14.35
CA THR A 601 -1.94 48.44 13.52
C THR A 601 -0.48 48.12 13.90
N THR A 602 -0.24 47.42 15.01
CA THR A 602 1.09 46.91 15.41
C THR A 602 1.27 45.42 15.13
N GLY A 603 0.33 44.78 14.41
CA GLY A 603 0.39 43.36 14.04
C GLY A 603 -0.01 42.39 15.16
N THR A 604 -0.53 42.89 16.29
CA THR A 604 -0.97 42.06 17.41
C THR A 604 -2.44 41.67 17.24
N GLU A 605 -2.72 40.37 17.22
CA GLU A 605 -4.09 39.87 17.13
C GLU A 605 -4.92 40.36 18.33
N THR A 606 -6.04 41.00 18.04
CA THR A 606 -6.90 41.65 19.02
C THR A 606 -8.36 41.27 18.76
N SER A 607 -9.10 40.86 19.79
CA SER A 607 -10.55 40.66 19.68
C SER A 607 -11.28 42.02 19.66
N PHE A 608 -11.98 42.30 18.57
CA PHE A 608 -12.78 43.52 18.41
C PHE A 608 -14.22 43.36 18.89
N ALA A 609 -14.79 42.16 18.72
CA ALA A 609 -16.10 41.82 19.25
C ALA A 609 -16.20 40.33 19.58
N ARG A 610 -17.13 39.97 20.48
CA ARG A 610 -17.49 38.59 20.75
C ARG A 610 -18.93 38.45 21.19
N ALA A 611 -19.51 37.30 20.91
CA ALA A 611 -20.83 36.91 21.39
C ALA A 611 -20.82 35.45 21.81
N GLY A 612 -21.48 35.10 22.92
CA GLY A 612 -21.44 33.72 23.40
C GLY A 612 -22.26 33.44 24.65
N GLY A 613 -22.35 32.15 24.97
CA GLY A 613 -22.95 31.63 26.20
C GLY A 613 -21.95 31.58 27.34
N VAL A 614 -22.39 32.00 28.53
CA VAL A 614 -21.65 31.98 29.79
C VAL A 614 -22.42 31.16 30.82
N SER A 615 -21.75 30.27 31.55
CA SER A 615 -22.36 29.51 32.65
C SER A 615 -22.28 30.29 33.96
N GLU A 616 -23.31 31.06 34.30
CA GLU A 616 -23.36 31.86 35.53
C GLU A 616 -23.48 30.99 36.80
N ALA A 617 -24.19 29.86 36.72
CA ALA A 617 -24.27 28.86 37.77
C ALA A 617 -24.16 27.45 37.17
N VAL A 618 -23.40 26.58 37.85
CA VAL A 618 -23.03 25.23 37.37
C VAL A 618 -23.38 24.14 38.39
N MET A 619 -24.01 24.51 39.50
CA MET A 619 -24.49 23.56 40.51
C MET A 619 -25.70 22.80 39.96
N ALA A 620 -25.68 21.47 40.13
CA ALA A 620 -26.74 20.59 39.65
C ALA A 620 -28.12 21.02 40.18
N GLY A 621 -29.07 21.28 39.27
CA GLY A 621 -30.43 21.72 39.59
C GLY A 621 -30.62 23.22 39.80
N ALA A 622 -29.55 24.01 39.67
CA ALA A 622 -29.56 25.47 39.76
C ALA A 622 -28.77 26.11 38.61
N GLU A 623 -28.60 25.40 37.48
CA GLU A 623 -27.82 25.86 36.35
C GLU A 623 -28.44 27.12 35.72
N ALA A 624 -27.59 28.12 35.50
CA ALA A 624 -28.00 29.41 34.95
C ALA A 624 -27.04 29.80 33.83
N GLY A 625 -27.61 30.17 32.68
CA GLY A 625 -26.84 30.60 31.51
C GLY A 625 -27.20 32.03 31.14
N ALA A 626 -26.21 32.77 30.65
CA ALA A 626 -26.42 34.07 30.02
C ALA A 626 -25.87 34.07 28.60
N PHE A 627 -26.53 34.83 27.72
CA PHE A 627 -25.97 35.18 26.42
C PHE A 627 -25.45 36.61 26.47
N VAL A 628 -24.19 36.80 26.11
CA VAL A 628 -23.47 38.06 26.27
C VAL A 628 -22.87 38.50 24.95
N VAL A 629 -22.96 39.80 24.66
CA VAL A 629 -22.26 40.46 23.55
C VAL A 629 -21.32 41.52 24.11
N GLU A 630 -20.07 41.45 23.70
CA GLU A 630 -19.02 42.36 24.13
C GLU A 630 -18.34 43.01 22.92
N THR A 631 -18.04 44.30 23.04
CA THR A 631 -17.32 45.07 22.02
C THR A 631 -16.16 45.82 22.62
N ARG A 632 -15.08 45.93 21.85
CA ARG A 632 -13.87 46.61 22.26
C ARG A 632 -14.00 48.11 22.00
N ASN A 633 -13.66 48.91 23.00
CA ASN A 633 -13.43 50.35 22.85
C ASN A 633 -12.06 50.67 23.47
N GLY A 634 -11.09 51.03 22.61
CA GLY A 634 -9.69 51.18 23.01
C GLY A 634 -9.08 49.88 23.55
N ALA A 635 -8.41 49.95 24.70
CA ALA A 635 -7.75 48.80 25.32
C ALA A 635 -8.73 47.80 25.96
N THR A 636 -10.00 48.15 26.13
CA THR A 636 -10.96 47.40 26.95
C THR A 636 -12.03 46.73 26.10
N LEU A 637 -12.25 45.43 26.34
CA LEU A 637 -13.41 44.68 25.85
C LEU A 637 -14.48 44.71 26.94
N ALA A 638 -15.68 45.20 26.62
CA ALA A 638 -16.73 45.40 27.61
C ALA A 638 -18.06 44.80 27.14
N GLU A 639 -18.83 44.29 28.09
CA GLU A 639 -20.19 43.82 27.88
C GLU A 639 -21.12 44.99 27.51
N ARG A 640 -21.83 44.82 26.40
CA ARG A 640 -22.78 45.81 25.88
C ARG A 640 -24.21 45.35 26.01
N PHE A 641 -24.43 44.05 25.89
CA PHE A 641 -25.73 43.43 25.92
C PHE A 641 -25.64 42.08 26.61
N ARG A 642 -26.55 41.83 27.54
CA ARG A 642 -26.73 40.53 28.19
C ARG A 642 -28.19 40.18 28.29
N ILE A 643 -28.49 38.92 27.99
CA ILE A 643 -29.73 38.27 28.39
C ILE A 643 -29.37 37.33 29.54
N GLY A 644 -29.82 37.69 30.74
CA GLY A 644 -29.61 36.90 31.95
C GLY A 644 -30.59 35.72 32.06
N PRO A 645 -30.37 34.82 33.03
CA PRO A 645 -31.14 33.58 33.20
C PRO A 645 -32.62 33.81 33.54
N THR A 646 -32.96 34.98 34.08
CA THR A 646 -34.34 35.40 34.38
C THR A 646 -35.07 36.02 33.18
N GLY A 647 -34.42 36.06 32.00
CA GLY A 647 -34.91 36.78 30.81
C GLY A 647 -34.68 38.29 30.87
N THR A 648 -34.03 38.79 31.92
CA THR A 648 -33.67 40.21 32.04
C THR A 648 -32.66 40.59 30.96
N VAL A 649 -33.00 41.62 30.19
CA VAL A 649 -32.11 42.20 29.18
C VAL A 649 -31.43 43.43 29.76
N THR A 650 -30.10 43.40 29.83
CA THR A 650 -29.29 44.55 30.26
C THR A 650 -28.56 45.13 29.05
N LEU A 651 -28.67 46.45 28.89
CA LEU A 651 -27.93 47.24 27.89
C LEU A 651 -27.00 48.21 28.62
N THR A 652 -25.71 48.16 28.30
CA THR A 652 -24.71 49.05 28.91
C THR A 652 -24.41 50.21 27.97
N GLY A 653 -25.17 51.30 28.13
CA GLY A 653 -25.08 52.53 27.34
C GLY A 653 -26.47 53.16 27.09
N PRO A 654 -26.54 54.33 26.45
CA PRO A 654 -27.83 54.92 26.07
C PRO A 654 -28.56 54.07 25.03
N LEU A 655 -29.82 53.75 25.29
CA LEU A 655 -30.74 53.18 24.29
C LEU A 655 -31.34 54.34 23.48
N VAL A 656 -31.00 54.40 22.19
CA VAL A 656 -31.59 55.37 21.26
C VAL A 656 -32.81 54.74 20.61
N LEU A 657 -33.98 55.36 20.77
CA LEU A 657 -35.23 54.91 20.15
C LEU A 657 -35.43 55.63 18.82
N PRO A 658 -35.84 54.93 17.75
CA PRO A 658 -35.88 55.50 16.40
C PRO A 658 -37.04 56.48 16.16
N ALA A 659 -38.08 56.46 17.00
CA ALA A 659 -39.23 57.36 16.91
C ALA A 659 -39.98 57.44 18.25
N ASP A 660 -40.89 58.39 18.34
CA ASP A 660 -41.83 58.55 19.45
C ASP A 660 -42.91 57.44 19.44
N PRO A 661 -43.46 57.06 20.60
CA PRO A 661 -44.40 55.96 20.72
C PRO A 661 -45.76 56.30 20.07
N THR A 662 -46.31 55.37 19.30
CA THR A 662 -47.64 55.45 18.66
C THR A 662 -48.70 54.61 19.36
N THR A 663 -48.30 53.69 20.26
CA THR A 663 -49.20 52.90 21.11
C THR A 663 -48.76 52.93 22.56
N SER A 664 -49.69 52.66 23.47
CA SER A 664 -49.51 52.85 24.93
C SER A 664 -48.42 51.96 25.56
N SER A 665 -48.02 50.87 24.92
CA SER A 665 -47.01 49.93 25.45
C SER A 665 -45.64 50.09 24.79
N GLN A 666 -45.44 51.08 23.92
CA GLN A 666 -44.13 51.33 23.30
C GLN A 666 -43.20 52.10 24.24
N ALA A 667 -41.90 51.81 24.15
CA ALA A 667 -40.88 52.60 24.82
C ALA A 667 -40.89 54.04 24.27
N ALA A 668 -40.87 55.04 25.16
CA ALA A 668 -40.95 56.44 24.80
C ALA A 668 -39.56 57.09 24.68
N SER A 669 -39.33 57.89 23.63
CA SER A 669 -38.13 58.72 23.54
C SER A 669 -38.15 59.76 24.69
N LYS A 670 -36.97 60.18 25.15
CA LYS A 670 -36.89 61.24 26.16
C LYS A 670 -37.56 62.53 25.67
N GLY A 671 -37.38 62.87 24.39
CA GLY A 671 -38.00 64.03 23.76
C GLY A 671 -39.52 63.99 23.78
N TYR A 672 -40.13 62.82 23.55
CA TYR A 672 -41.57 62.62 23.66
C TYR A 672 -42.06 62.89 25.08
N VAL A 673 -41.42 62.28 26.07
CA VAL A 673 -41.80 62.44 27.49
C VAL A 673 -41.66 63.91 27.89
N ASP A 674 -40.53 64.55 27.55
CA ASP A 674 -40.29 65.96 27.85
C ASP A 674 -41.37 66.87 27.19
N ALA A 675 -41.75 66.59 25.93
CA ALA A 675 -42.78 67.34 25.20
C ALA A 675 -44.19 67.22 25.82
N GLN A 676 -44.51 66.07 26.43
CA GLN A 676 -45.77 65.89 27.18
C GLN A 676 -45.82 66.78 28.44
N PHE A 677 -44.68 67.10 29.04
CA PHE A 677 -44.61 67.96 30.22
C PHE A 677 -44.50 69.46 29.88
N THR A 678 -43.86 69.85 28.77
CA THR A 678 -43.71 71.27 28.38
C THR A 678 -44.94 71.88 27.67
N SER A 679 -45.90 71.06 27.24
CA SER A 679 -47.14 71.52 26.56
C SER A 679 -48.31 71.83 27.50
N ARG A 680 -48.15 71.69 28.82
CA ARG A 680 -49.16 72.06 29.84
C ARG A 680 -49.22 73.57 30.16
N ARG A 681 -49.24 74.44 29.15
CA ARG A 681 -49.81 75.79 29.32
C ARG A 681 -51.32 75.66 29.12
N LEU A 682 -52.15 76.28 29.98
CA LEU A 682 -53.60 76.35 29.73
C LEU A 682 -53.80 76.86 28.29
N PRO A 683 -54.33 76.06 27.35
CA PRO A 683 -54.36 76.45 25.95
C PRO A 683 -55.21 77.72 25.79
N VAL A 684 -54.72 78.72 25.07
CA VAL A 684 -55.42 80.00 24.87
C VAL A 684 -56.27 79.93 23.60
N VAL A 685 -57.54 80.33 23.68
CA VAL A 685 -58.48 80.45 22.57
C VAL A 685 -58.87 81.92 22.42
N GLY A 686 -58.50 82.54 21.30
CA GLY A 686 -58.87 83.92 20.99
C GLY A 686 -60.24 84.01 20.33
N THR A 687 -61.06 84.97 20.74
CA THR A 687 -62.36 85.24 20.13
C THR A 687 -62.45 86.72 19.73
N SER A 688 -63.22 87.05 18.69
CA SER A 688 -63.47 88.43 18.25
C SER A 688 -64.87 88.62 17.64
N ALA A 689 -65.78 87.69 17.92
CA ALA A 689 -67.15 87.65 17.41
C ALA A 689 -68.05 86.93 18.43
N ALA A 690 -69.36 86.85 18.14
CA ALA A 690 -70.30 86.07 18.94
C ALA A 690 -69.84 84.60 19.06
N THR A 691 -69.48 84.19 20.27
CA THR A 691 -68.84 82.89 20.53
C THR A 691 -69.61 82.10 21.58
N PRO A 692 -70.24 80.97 21.21
CA PRO A 692 -70.78 80.03 22.18
C PRO A 692 -69.65 79.21 22.81
N LEU A 693 -69.59 79.21 24.14
CA LEU A 693 -68.69 78.39 24.92
C LEU A 693 -69.21 76.95 24.96
N THR A 694 -68.32 75.99 24.68
CA THR A 694 -68.62 74.56 24.58
C THR A 694 -67.54 73.74 25.25
N LEU A 695 -67.91 72.54 25.75
CA LEU A 695 -66.98 71.62 26.40
C LEU A 695 -65.77 71.30 25.52
N ALA A 696 -65.99 71.00 24.24
CA ALA A 696 -64.93 70.60 23.32
C ALA A 696 -63.91 71.72 23.04
N ALA A 697 -64.38 72.96 22.86
CA ALA A 697 -63.52 74.04 22.38
C ALA A 697 -62.92 74.89 23.51
N HIS A 698 -63.54 74.94 24.70
CA HIS A 698 -63.21 75.94 25.72
C HIS A 698 -62.94 75.39 27.12
N HIS A 699 -63.23 74.11 27.37
CA HIS A 699 -63.01 73.52 28.69
C HIS A 699 -61.52 73.45 29.05
N ALA A 700 -61.17 73.81 30.29
CA ALA A 700 -59.81 73.86 30.82
C ALA A 700 -58.85 74.73 29.98
N ARG A 701 -59.38 75.82 29.40
CA ARG A 701 -58.65 76.75 28.52
C ARG A 701 -58.79 78.19 28.99
N VAL A 702 -57.89 79.05 28.52
CA VAL A 702 -58.01 80.51 28.66
C VAL A 702 -58.70 81.07 27.42
N VAL A 703 -59.84 81.72 27.57
CA VAL A 703 -60.55 82.40 26.48
C VAL A 703 -60.16 83.87 26.46
N SER A 704 -59.43 84.30 25.44
CA SER A 704 -59.09 85.71 25.23
C SER A 704 -60.17 86.39 24.41
N ALA A 705 -61.09 87.10 25.06
CA ALA A 705 -62.16 87.82 24.40
C ALA A 705 -61.68 89.19 23.89
N ASN A 706 -61.39 89.29 22.59
CA ASN A 706 -60.93 90.53 21.96
C ASN A 706 -62.12 91.40 21.50
N ALA A 707 -61.84 92.63 21.08
CA ALA A 707 -62.86 93.56 20.56
C ALA A 707 -63.79 92.87 19.52
N GLY A 708 -65.11 93.01 19.72
CA GLY A 708 -66.14 92.35 18.91
C GLY A 708 -66.72 91.06 19.51
N THR A 709 -66.11 90.50 20.56
CA THR A 709 -66.64 89.29 21.22
C THR A 709 -67.91 89.56 22.01
N THR A 710 -68.90 88.69 21.83
CA THR A 710 -69.95 88.42 22.82
C THR A 710 -69.89 86.95 23.20
N LEU A 711 -70.14 86.61 24.46
CA LEU A 711 -70.08 85.23 24.94
C LEU A 711 -71.47 84.72 25.24
N SER A 712 -71.75 83.49 24.82
CA SER A 712 -72.90 82.74 25.28
C SER A 712 -72.47 81.39 25.84
N ILE A 713 -73.23 80.87 26.80
CA ILE A 713 -72.98 79.57 27.40
C ILE A 713 -74.32 78.84 27.55
N ASP A 714 -74.33 77.58 27.13
CA ASP A 714 -75.51 76.73 27.19
C ASP A 714 -75.18 75.43 27.94
N TRP A 715 -76.04 75.06 28.88
CA TRP A 715 -75.82 73.87 29.71
C TRP A 715 -75.69 72.57 28.89
N THR A 716 -76.42 72.43 27.79
CA THR A 716 -76.33 71.22 26.94
C THR A 716 -75.00 71.12 26.21
N ALA A 717 -74.35 72.26 25.93
CA ALA A 717 -73.06 72.31 25.25
C ALA A 717 -71.85 72.20 26.20
N THR A 718 -72.02 72.55 27.48
CA THR A 718 -70.93 72.53 28.47
C THR A 718 -71.03 71.39 29.46
N GLY A 719 -72.23 71.03 29.92
CA GLY A 719 -72.45 70.01 30.93
C GLY A 719 -71.89 70.36 32.32
N ASP A 720 -71.99 69.39 33.23
CA ASP A 720 -71.45 69.47 34.59
C ASP A 720 -69.91 69.38 34.57
N GLY A 721 -69.25 70.24 35.34
CA GLY A 721 -67.79 70.27 35.47
C GLY A 721 -67.05 71.12 34.42
N PHE A 722 -67.76 71.80 33.52
CA PHE A 722 -67.11 72.71 32.57
C PHE A 722 -66.51 73.93 33.29
N THR A 723 -65.20 74.12 33.14
CA THR A 723 -64.49 75.34 33.54
C THR A 723 -63.70 76.02 32.41
N CYS A 724 -63.67 77.35 32.37
CA CYS A 724 -62.70 78.10 31.57
C CYS A 724 -62.33 79.43 32.24
N LEU A 725 -61.17 79.98 31.87
CA LEU A 725 -60.70 81.27 32.34
C LEU A 725 -60.85 82.31 31.23
N VAL A 726 -61.72 83.29 31.37
CA VAL A 726 -61.96 84.33 30.37
C VAL A 726 -61.15 85.58 30.71
N VAL A 727 -60.37 86.07 29.76
CA VAL A 727 -59.73 87.38 29.81
C VAL A 727 -60.53 88.34 28.93
N ASN A 728 -61.09 89.39 29.52
CA ASN A 728 -61.84 90.39 28.77
C ASN A 728 -60.91 91.48 28.21
N ARG A 729 -60.64 91.45 26.91
CA ARG A 729 -59.89 92.46 26.16
C ARG A 729 -60.77 93.26 25.20
N THR A 730 -62.09 93.27 25.45
CA THR A 730 -63.06 93.94 24.55
C THR A 730 -63.08 95.46 24.69
N GLY A 731 -62.53 95.99 25.79
CA GLY A 731 -62.59 97.42 26.13
C GLY A 731 -63.92 97.87 26.76
N ALA A 732 -64.87 96.95 27.02
CA ALA A 732 -66.16 97.22 27.66
C ALA A 732 -66.56 96.08 28.63
N ASP A 733 -67.63 96.27 29.41
CA ASP A 733 -68.20 95.19 30.24
C ASP A 733 -68.70 94.05 29.34
N LEU A 734 -68.11 92.86 29.48
CA LEU A 734 -68.48 91.67 28.71
C LEU A 734 -69.56 90.87 29.44
N ALA A 735 -70.76 90.84 28.86
CA ALA A 735 -71.85 89.99 29.32
C ALA A 735 -71.68 88.56 28.79
N VAL A 736 -72.11 87.59 29.60
CA VAL A 736 -72.21 86.18 29.21
C VAL A 736 -73.69 85.81 29.16
N THR A 737 -74.22 85.61 27.97
CA THR A 737 -75.62 85.19 27.77
C THR A 737 -75.76 83.72 28.16
N MET A 738 -76.71 83.39 29.02
CA MET A 738 -76.87 82.04 29.56
C MET A 738 -78.18 81.39 29.08
N THR A 739 -78.11 80.13 28.66
CA THR A 739 -79.28 79.33 28.27
C THR A 739 -79.21 77.94 28.90
N GLY A 740 -80.35 77.36 29.31
CA GLY A 740 -80.40 76.00 29.88
C GLY A 740 -79.93 75.85 31.35
N PHE A 741 -79.63 76.95 32.05
CA PHE A 741 -79.33 77.00 33.49
C PHE A 741 -80.61 77.28 34.30
N THR A 742 -80.69 76.75 35.53
CA THR A 742 -81.91 76.86 36.37
C THR A 742 -81.85 77.96 37.44
N GLY A 743 -80.69 78.60 37.62
CA GLY A 743 -80.53 79.82 38.43
C GLY A 743 -80.33 81.07 37.56
N THR A 744 -80.99 82.19 37.88
CA THR A 744 -81.10 83.38 37.00
C THR A 744 -79.98 84.39 37.12
N THR A 745 -78.96 84.16 37.95
CA THR A 745 -77.79 85.05 38.08
C THR A 745 -76.55 84.19 38.26
N PRO A 746 -75.42 84.48 37.60
CA PRO A 746 -74.16 83.84 37.95
C PRO A 746 -73.95 84.01 39.45
N THR A 747 -73.75 82.93 40.19
CA THR A 747 -73.46 83.03 41.61
C THR A 747 -72.07 83.63 41.72
N ASN A 748 -71.98 84.94 41.87
CA ASN A 748 -70.72 85.64 42.03
C ASN A 748 -70.58 86.04 43.51
N PRO A 749 -69.57 85.52 44.24
CA PRO A 749 -69.23 86.00 45.58
C PRO A 749 -68.99 87.51 45.63
N ASP A 750 -68.57 88.12 44.52
CA ASP A 750 -68.17 89.52 44.39
C ASP A 750 -69.30 90.45 43.88
N GLY A 751 -70.52 89.93 43.66
CA GLY A 751 -71.70 90.74 43.30
C GLY A 751 -71.73 91.31 41.87
N LEU A 752 -70.77 90.98 41.02
CA LEU A 752 -70.71 91.44 39.62
C LEU A 752 -71.45 90.47 38.68
N THR A 753 -72.21 91.01 37.73
CA THR A 753 -73.00 90.23 36.74
C THR A 753 -72.37 90.18 35.35
N ARG A 754 -71.24 90.87 35.15
CA ARG A 754 -70.48 90.98 33.89
C ARG A 754 -68.98 91.02 34.18
N ILE A 755 -68.16 90.65 33.20
CA ILE A 755 -66.70 90.73 33.29
C ILE A 755 -66.27 92.14 32.91
N ARG A 756 -65.63 92.87 33.82
CA ARG A 756 -65.17 94.26 33.59
C ARG A 756 -64.12 94.34 32.46
N PRO A 757 -63.93 95.52 31.83
CA PRO A 757 -62.82 95.72 30.88
C PRO A 757 -61.50 95.34 31.55
N ASP A 758 -60.65 94.62 30.81
CA ASP A 758 -59.35 94.11 31.27
C ASP A 758 -59.41 93.10 32.43
N GLY A 759 -60.60 92.68 32.84
CA GLY A 759 -60.84 91.72 33.90
C GLY A 759 -60.64 90.25 33.53
N LEU A 760 -60.45 89.42 34.56
CA LEU A 760 -60.15 88.00 34.45
C LEU A 760 -61.17 87.14 35.21
N ALA A 761 -62.09 86.49 34.50
CA ALA A 761 -63.13 85.71 35.15
C ALA A 761 -62.97 84.20 34.94
N THR A 762 -63.14 83.42 36.01
CA THR A 762 -63.37 81.98 35.91
C THR A 762 -64.86 81.71 35.74
N LEU A 763 -65.21 81.00 34.68
CA LEU A 763 -66.53 80.43 34.48
C LEU A 763 -66.49 78.95 34.87
N LEU A 764 -67.38 78.54 35.77
CA LEU A 764 -67.54 77.13 36.16
C LEU A 764 -69.03 76.76 36.12
N ALA A 765 -69.41 75.90 35.19
CA ALA A 765 -70.72 75.27 35.17
C ALA A 765 -70.67 74.01 36.02
N PHE A 766 -71.59 73.89 36.98
CA PHE A 766 -71.65 72.72 37.84
C PHE A 766 -73.08 72.41 38.30
N SER A 767 -73.31 71.15 38.66
CA SER A 767 -74.56 70.68 39.24
C SER A 767 -74.31 69.94 40.55
N PRO A 768 -74.64 70.53 41.71
CA PRO A 768 -74.38 69.90 43.01
C PRO A 768 -75.21 68.64 43.27
N ASP A 769 -76.28 68.44 42.49
CA ASP A 769 -77.25 67.34 42.63
C ASP A 769 -77.26 66.40 41.40
N GLY A 770 -76.25 66.47 40.52
CA GLY A 770 -76.07 65.52 39.42
C GLY A 770 -76.94 65.76 38.18
N GLY A 771 -77.47 66.98 37.99
CA GLY A 771 -78.00 67.46 36.72
C GLY A 771 -79.29 68.29 36.79
N THR A 772 -79.95 68.36 37.95
CA THR A 772 -81.23 69.07 38.16
C THR A 772 -81.03 70.55 38.47
N THR A 773 -80.11 70.87 39.38
CA THR A 773 -79.71 72.24 39.72
C THR A 773 -78.50 72.60 38.88
N ARG A 774 -78.65 73.53 37.95
CA ARG A 774 -77.64 73.87 36.94
C ARG A 774 -77.19 75.29 37.19
N LEU A 775 -75.99 75.42 37.75
CA LEU A 775 -75.42 76.70 38.16
C LEU A 775 -74.24 77.06 37.27
N LEU A 776 -74.07 78.37 37.06
CA LEU A 776 -72.85 78.94 36.52
C LEU A 776 -72.25 79.85 37.58
N LEU A 777 -71.08 79.50 38.05
CA LEU A 777 -70.25 80.37 38.87
C LEU A 777 -69.46 81.30 37.95
N LEU A 778 -69.52 82.60 38.24
CA LEU A 778 -68.64 83.62 37.67
C LEU A 778 -67.81 84.19 38.81
N SER A 779 -66.50 83.96 38.82
CA SER A 779 -65.58 84.40 39.87
C SER A 779 -64.43 85.22 39.30
N GLY A 780 -64.00 86.30 39.97
CA GLY A 780 -62.88 87.14 39.53
C GLY A 780 -63.23 88.18 38.46
N ALA A 781 -64.51 88.48 38.24
CA ALA A 781 -64.99 89.33 37.15
C ALA A 781 -64.58 90.83 37.20
N ALA A 782 -63.71 91.22 38.12
CA ALA A 782 -63.13 92.56 38.23
C ALA A 782 -61.85 92.69 37.38
N ALA A 783 -61.47 93.94 37.07
CA ALA A 783 -60.14 94.24 36.56
C ALA A 783 -59.09 93.88 37.64
N PRO A 784 -57.94 93.27 37.28
CA PRO A 784 -56.85 93.05 38.21
C PRO A 784 -56.27 94.35 38.79
#